data_AF-A0A7U9R9W0-F1
#
_entry.id   AF-A0A7U9R9W0-F1
#
_cell.length_a   1.000
_cell.length_b   1.000
_cell.length_c   1.000
_cell.angle_alpha   90.00
_cell.angle_beta   90.00
_cell.angle_gamma   90.00
#
_symmetry.space_group_name_H-M   'P 1'
#
loop_
_entity.id
_entity.type
_entity.pdbx_description
1 polymer ?
#
loop_
_entity_poly.entity_id
_entity_poly.type
_entity_poly.pdbx_seq_one_letter_code
_entity_poly.pdbx_strand_id
1 'polypeptide(L)'
;MGRMQSIYLYRSVTGKADSMRVWKHRWKRGFALVLTAAVIGGSLESRALPVWAASRNMPEAEETFTKVLEWEEDLPKSGELLEGYLHQRAAGELGDGASLYGNAGGTRLTGDEKRIYEELKRQIQAAASGARDSTVFSVDPGSLPGSEGEVDAAARRIIYYLLMDCPYDLYWYDKTTGNGYEVNWSSVSGKITSLTFSLAVGEEYQKGTEAYRIDTSKTKAVNKAADTAKQIVKANEGKTSYEKLAAYLAEIKRLASYNNAAAGDASAPYGNPWQLIWVFDGDPSTKVVCEGYAKAFQYLCDLSSFYNAACYTVTGTMDGGNHMWNIVTLNGSNYLVDATNCDDGTAGAPDKLFLAGAQGSVEGGYAFSLGGRTVTYQYDPSQKGLLGDVLKLASDYYENVPGQELKIQQAPTVNGKVTFGEPANNSLLTGGAAVDGANNTVQGSFQWVDSFYREAGTPSLKVVFIPADSRYEPAEASVNVKVEKKTVTVKADPQSKAVNQPDPELTYTAEGVVDGCPLQGALTRQAGESVGTYAIEQGDLTDAKNPNYEIQFTGNTLTITAADCNVVVNERQNIRPGTGEFTEPVFTDENGSSIHGTITYTYNGQTYDYAGLKNVLAGLAEGSSGTIAYTFAPASQDYASQSGEIAFTMSTLTFTVGGTEATAENAVTIKKDAVYGDSWSEIVKIGSITAGTGAGTDSDSAHFTLRESGRPDAGDAQSFQVLYNGTIEGKTYTDEVVLTGKADVAKRTVTAAAGSCRITKVYDKTRDPGTASGELAIQNLASGDEGLLTITVTPGAYPDANVNGQKKVAVTLALEGEGLKNYELLNDTLELPGEIKPKSIAPVVKVSGSYSFTGSAVTPALTVSDGTDVLAETDYEAVLSNNKSAGTAKVSVSPKAGGNYTWSPAVEASFTIDKGNYTGTKTMAVSARPGETASFNLSSVLPAGYKLGSIRVEDRDRIFTGTPSLSGSKVTGSLVNDSSKAGKKAVITVPVTETADYQAFELTLTVNVLASAQNPGSSNNNNNNNNNNNNNNNGNNNVNGGNNSNNNTTANGTDKVEYSLSMETGISKVPTTLSSIEDLNTTEKIESKMKQELQKRAAGVASDKVVVYDVVLMVNINGAGWKTATKDNFPQGGLTVVIPYPEGTDRTKHDFVVSHMFTEEMNGHKAGEIEYPSVTKTGEGLEFKVNGLSPISVGWSEAGKLNDPSGAVKSPKTADMSPVEMYLGLLVLAASALAGLLLLERRRMRER
;
A
#
# COMPACT_ATOMS: atom_id res chain seq x y z
N MET A 1 24.08 45.51 -32.01
CA MET A 1 24.93 45.59 -33.23
C MET A 1 25.51 44.21 -33.44
N GLY A 2 25.02 43.40 -34.38
CA GLY A 2 25.35 43.44 -35.82
C GLY A 2 26.61 42.59 -36.05
N ARG A 3 26.57 41.46 -36.77
CA ARG A 3 26.10 41.27 -38.15
C ARG A 3 25.83 39.79 -38.50
N MET A 4 24.85 39.57 -39.40
CA MET A 4 24.90 38.81 -40.68
C MET A 4 25.80 37.56 -40.78
N GLN A 5 25.37 36.35 -41.19
CA GLN A 5 24.51 35.86 -42.30
C GLN A 5 25.35 35.05 -43.33
N SER A 6 24.66 34.16 -44.06
CA SER A 6 25.07 33.46 -45.30
C SER A 6 25.88 32.16 -45.12
N ILE A 7 25.32 30.95 -45.36
CA ILE A 7 24.80 30.32 -46.60
C ILE A 7 25.91 29.57 -47.36
N TYR A 8 25.72 28.25 -47.59
CA TYR A 8 26.00 27.43 -48.79
C TYR A 8 25.67 25.94 -48.42
N LEU A 9 24.55 25.34 -48.82
CA LEU A 9 24.21 24.69 -50.11
C LEU A 9 24.72 23.23 -50.32
N TYR A 10 23.76 22.30 -50.17
CA TYR A 10 23.42 21.19 -51.09
C TYR A 10 24.27 19.90 -51.28
N ARG A 11 23.56 18.77 -51.08
CA ARG A 11 23.56 17.47 -51.81
C ARG A 11 24.68 16.40 -51.63
N SER A 12 24.29 15.37 -50.85
CA SER A 12 23.88 14.02 -51.32
C SER A 12 24.88 12.84 -51.47
N VAL A 13 24.35 11.66 -51.14
CA VAL A 13 24.66 10.28 -51.59
C VAL A 13 25.64 9.41 -50.75
N THR A 14 25.01 8.56 -49.91
CA THR A 14 25.36 7.17 -49.49
C THR A 14 26.73 6.82 -48.90
N GLY A 15 26.73 6.07 -47.79
CA GLY A 15 27.88 5.21 -47.44
C GLY A 15 27.87 4.70 -45.99
N LYS A 16 27.59 3.41 -45.82
CA LYS A 16 27.57 2.63 -44.56
C LYS A 16 28.76 2.81 -43.61
N ALA A 17 28.43 2.79 -42.30
CA ALA A 17 29.00 1.96 -41.22
C ALA A 17 30.44 2.18 -40.68
N ASP A 18 30.56 1.78 -39.41
CA ASP A 18 31.75 1.32 -38.67
C ASP A 18 32.88 2.30 -38.28
N SER A 19 32.72 2.79 -37.04
CA SER A 19 33.64 2.50 -35.91
C SER A 19 34.82 3.43 -35.56
N MET A 20 34.88 3.71 -34.25
CA MET A 20 36.05 3.93 -33.37
C MET A 20 36.94 5.22 -33.45
N ARG A 21 36.84 5.99 -32.35
CA ARG A 21 37.93 6.51 -31.47
C ARG A 21 39.08 7.35 -32.07
N VAL A 22 39.13 8.64 -31.67
CA VAL A 22 40.34 9.36 -31.19
C VAL A 22 39.88 10.43 -30.16
N TRP A 23 40.11 10.34 -28.83
CA TRP A 23 41.33 10.55 -28.03
C TRP A 23 41.82 12.02 -27.85
N LYS A 24 41.64 12.58 -26.63
CA LYS A 24 42.57 13.48 -25.87
C LYS A 24 41.88 13.95 -24.57
N HIS A 25 42.25 13.52 -23.36
CA HIS A 25 43.48 13.72 -22.53
C HIS A 25 43.42 14.90 -21.54
N ARG A 26 43.98 14.64 -20.32
CA ARG A 26 44.20 15.52 -19.13
C ARG A 26 43.06 15.48 -18.09
N TRP A 27 43.30 15.41 -16.77
CA TRP A 27 44.57 15.51 -15.99
C TRP A 27 44.57 14.60 -14.72
N LYS A 28 45.76 14.41 -14.12
CA LYS A 28 45.98 13.57 -12.90
C LYS A 28 45.89 14.38 -11.60
N ARG A 29 45.39 13.74 -10.53
CA ARG A 29 45.87 13.70 -9.11
C ARG A 29 44.70 13.21 -8.23
N GLY A 30 44.85 12.31 -7.26
CA GLY A 30 46.01 11.59 -6.78
C GLY A 30 46.11 11.62 -5.25
N PHE A 31 45.56 10.61 -4.57
CA PHE A 31 45.95 10.25 -3.20
C PHE A 31 45.88 8.73 -3.07
N ALA A 32 46.84 8.14 -2.38
CA ALA A 32 47.02 6.71 -2.27
C ALA A 32 46.88 6.25 -0.82
N LEU A 33 46.44 5.02 -0.62
CA LEU A 33 46.87 4.22 0.51
C LEU A 33 47.22 2.81 0.03
N VAL A 34 48.27 2.24 0.61
CA VAL A 34 48.95 1.02 0.15
C VAL A 34 48.74 -0.07 1.20
N LEU A 35 48.50 -1.31 0.76
CA LEU A 35 49.11 -2.50 1.37
C LEU A 35 49.07 -3.75 0.45
N THR A 36 50.27 -4.07 -0.02
CA THR A 36 50.81 -5.36 -0.52
C THR A 36 50.53 -6.57 0.40
N ALA A 37 50.69 -7.86 0.02
CA ALA A 37 50.89 -8.58 -1.26
C ALA A 37 51.05 -10.12 -1.00
N ALA A 38 51.31 -10.89 -2.07
CA ALA A 38 51.90 -12.27 -2.11
C ALA A 38 50.90 -13.45 -1.87
N VAL A 39 51.11 -14.71 -2.34
CA VAL A 39 52.30 -15.44 -2.86
C VAL A 39 51.94 -16.40 -4.03
N ILE A 40 52.63 -16.26 -5.16
CA ILE A 40 53.36 -17.24 -6.01
C ILE A 40 53.00 -18.76 -5.99
N GLY A 41 52.64 -19.30 -7.18
CA GLY A 41 53.43 -20.35 -7.90
C GLY A 41 53.04 -21.84 -7.85
N GLY A 42 53.14 -22.53 -9.00
CA GLY A 42 53.13 -24.00 -9.10
C GLY A 42 52.59 -24.56 -10.42
N SER A 43 53.47 -25.08 -11.29
CA SER A 43 53.16 -25.61 -12.64
C SER A 43 53.11 -27.14 -12.71
N LEU A 44 52.32 -27.72 -13.64
CA LEU A 44 52.76 -28.78 -14.57
C LEU A 44 51.69 -29.12 -15.63
N GLU A 45 52.12 -29.78 -16.72
CA GLU A 45 51.43 -29.83 -18.03
C GLU A 45 50.70 -31.14 -18.33
N SER A 46 49.60 -31.12 -19.11
CA SER A 46 49.37 -32.05 -20.24
C SER A 46 48.16 -31.69 -21.15
N ARG A 47 48.49 -31.29 -22.39
CA ARG A 47 47.77 -31.39 -23.68
C ARG A 47 46.25 -31.78 -23.75
N ALA A 48 45.44 -30.82 -24.25
CA ALA A 48 44.53 -30.85 -25.42
C ALA A 48 43.70 -32.11 -25.76
N LEU A 49 42.41 -32.10 -26.17
CA LEU A 49 41.31 -31.13 -26.49
C LEU A 49 40.01 -31.99 -26.64
N PRO A 50 38.75 -31.47 -26.79
CA PRO A 50 38.24 -30.11 -26.67
C PRO A 50 37.23 -29.95 -25.51
N VAL A 51 36.92 -28.71 -25.10
CA VAL A 51 35.85 -28.41 -24.13
C VAL A 51 34.78 -27.54 -24.78
N TRP A 52 33.52 -27.96 -24.68
CA TRP A 52 32.35 -27.15 -25.03
C TRP A 52 32.27 -25.92 -24.12
N ALA A 53 32.06 -24.75 -24.72
CA ALA A 53 31.99 -23.50 -23.97
C ALA A 53 30.67 -23.38 -23.21
N ALA A 54 30.70 -23.61 -21.89
CA ALA A 54 29.64 -23.18 -20.99
C ALA A 54 29.74 -21.65 -20.82
N SER A 55 28.86 -20.91 -21.48
CA SER A 55 28.70 -19.47 -21.25
C SER A 55 28.11 -19.23 -19.86
N ARG A 56 28.95 -18.78 -18.92
CA ARG A 56 28.44 -18.17 -17.68
C ARG A 56 27.74 -16.87 -18.03
N ASN A 57 26.41 -16.86 -17.98
CA ASN A 57 25.66 -15.61 -17.97
C ASN A 57 26.07 -14.81 -16.73
N MET A 58 26.76 -13.69 -16.95
CA MET A 58 26.78 -12.61 -15.97
C MET A 58 25.41 -11.92 -16.04
N PRO A 59 24.80 -11.52 -14.91
CA PRO A 59 23.63 -10.66 -14.98
C PRO A 59 24.00 -9.36 -15.68
N GLU A 60 23.16 -8.93 -16.62
CA GLU A 60 23.31 -7.65 -17.30
C GLU A 60 23.18 -6.51 -16.27
N ALA A 61 24.02 -5.48 -16.39
CA ALA A 61 23.97 -4.34 -15.48
C ALA A 61 22.74 -3.49 -15.80
N GLU A 62 21.90 -3.24 -14.79
CA GLU A 62 20.80 -2.28 -14.90
C GLU A 62 21.38 -0.86 -14.83
N GLU A 63 21.07 -0.05 -15.85
CA GLU A 63 21.49 1.35 -15.92
C GLU A 63 20.33 2.26 -15.48
N THR A 64 20.54 3.01 -14.40
CA THR A 64 19.57 3.97 -13.83
C THR A 64 19.84 5.37 -14.35
N PHE A 65 18.82 6.04 -14.89
CA PHE A 65 18.89 7.39 -15.43
C PHE A 65 17.90 8.31 -14.69
N THR A 66 18.39 9.49 -14.32
CA THR A 66 17.59 10.59 -13.79
C THR A 66 17.70 11.76 -14.75
N LYS A 67 16.56 12.22 -15.27
CA LYS A 67 16.49 13.49 -16.02
C LYS A 67 15.55 14.44 -15.27
N VAL A 68 16.15 15.37 -14.55
CA VAL A 68 15.47 16.61 -14.18
C VAL A 68 15.27 17.38 -15.47
N LEU A 69 14.02 17.47 -15.94
CA LEU A 69 13.68 18.37 -17.02
C LEU A 69 13.48 19.75 -16.39
N GLU A 70 14.62 20.40 -16.13
CA GLU A 70 14.65 21.86 -15.96
C GLU A 70 14.00 22.46 -17.21
N TRP A 71 12.97 23.26 -17.01
CA TRP A 71 12.33 23.95 -18.12
C TRP A 71 13.36 24.88 -18.77
N GLU A 72 13.55 24.77 -20.09
CA GLU A 72 13.99 25.96 -20.84
C GLU A 72 12.97 27.08 -20.57
N GLU A 73 13.44 28.33 -20.56
CA GLU A 73 12.61 29.49 -20.17
C GLU A 73 11.26 29.47 -20.91
N ASP A 74 10.18 29.67 -20.14
CA ASP A 74 8.77 29.47 -20.51
C ASP A 74 8.28 27.99 -20.55
N LEU A 75 7.94 27.49 -19.35
CA LEU A 75 6.67 26.76 -19.17
C LEU A 75 5.58 27.55 -19.93
N PRO A 76 4.68 26.92 -20.72
CA PRO A 76 3.61 27.67 -21.34
C PRO A 76 2.84 28.41 -20.25
N LYS A 77 2.81 29.75 -20.31
CA LYS A 77 2.10 30.59 -19.33
C LYS A 77 0.63 30.15 -19.24
N SER A 78 -0.13 30.61 -18.25
CA SER A 78 -1.56 30.27 -18.20
C SER A 78 -2.31 30.65 -19.49
N GLY A 79 -1.83 31.66 -20.23
CA GLY A 79 -2.23 31.97 -21.60
C GLY A 79 -1.79 30.94 -22.65
N GLU A 80 -0.57 30.40 -22.61
CA GLU A 80 -0.05 29.45 -23.61
C GLU A 80 -0.54 27.99 -23.38
N LEU A 81 -0.79 27.58 -22.13
CA LEU A 81 -1.53 26.32 -21.84
C LEU A 81 -2.98 26.42 -22.33
N LEU A 82 -3.59 27.58 -22.14
CA LEU A 82 -4.89 27.92 -22.71
C LEU A 82 -4.80 27.92 -24.24
N GLU A 83 -3.73 28.43 -24.85
CA GLU A 83 -3.53 28.38 -26.30
C GLU A 83 -3.53 26.94 -26.82
N GLY A 84 -2.81 26.02 -26.17
CA GLY A 84 -2.82 24.60 -26.51
C GLY A 84 -4.21 23.96 -26.46
N TYR A 85 -5.02 24.30 -25.44
CA TYR A 85 -6.42 23.88 -25.31
C TYR A 85 -7.31 24.42 -26.43
N LEU A 86 -7.22 25.72 -26.71
CA LEU A 86 -7.99 26.38 -27.75
C LEU A 86 -7.63 25.85 -29.15
N HIS A 87 -6.37 25.45 -29.39
CA HIS A 87 -5.87 25.07 -30.72
C HIS A 87 -6.51 23.77 -31.22
N GLN A 88 -6.79 22.85 -30.28
CA GLN A 88 -7.43 21.58 -30.56
C GLN A 88 -8.93 21.75 -30.85
N ARG A 89 -9.56 22.75 -30.25
CA ARG A 89 -10.97 23.09 -30.49
C ARG A 89 -11.17 23.82 -31.82
N ALA A 90 -10.26 24.72 -32.18
CA ALA A 90 -10.25 25.37 -33.50
C ALA A 90 -9.98 24.39 -34.66
N ALA A 91 -9.36 23.24 -34.40
CA ALA A 91 -9.09 22.20 -35.39
C ALA A 91 -10.31 21.31 -35.72
N GLY A 92 -11.43 21.41 -34.98
CA GLY A 92 -12.64 20.62 -35.23
C GLY A 92 -12.53 19.13 -34.91
N GLU A 93 -11.50 18.71 -34.17
CA GLU A 93 -11.22 17.30 -33.83
C GLU A 93 -11.98 16.83 -32.57
N LEU A 94 -12.89 17.66 -32.05
CA LEU A 94 -13.76 17.39 -30.91
C LEU A 94 -15.19 17.69 -31.33
N GLY A 95 -16.06 16.67 -31.29
CA GLY A 95 -17.46 16.81 -31.72
C GLY A 95 -18.27 17.75 -30.81
N ASP A 96 -19.35 18.31 -31.37
CA ASP A 96 -20.11 19.48 -30.89
C ASP A 96 -20.80 19.36 -29.50
N GLY A 97 -20.49 18.34 -28.70
CA GLY A 97 -21.06 18.11 -27.36
C GLY A 97 -20.10 17.50 -26.33
N ALA A 98 -18.81 17.38 -26.63
CA ALA A 98 -17.83 16.85 -25.67
C ALA A 98 -17.36 17.94 -24.69
N SER A 99 -17.49 17.68 -23.38
CA SER A 99 -16.85 18.48 -22.33
C SER A 99 -15.34 18.54 -22.56
N LEU A 100 -14.77 19.74 -22.59
CA LEU A 100 -13.39 19.94 -22.99
C LEU A 100 -12.37 19.99 -21.84
N TYR A 101 -12.84 19.81 -20.60
CA TYR A 101 -11.99 19.36 -19.49
C TYR A 101 -12.20 17.87 -19.22
N GLY A 102 -11.72 17.04 -20.15
CA GLY A 102 -11.75 15.60 -19.99
C GLY A 102 -11.47 14.76 -21.23
N ASN A 103 -10.19 14.46 -21.47
CA ASN A 103 -9.65 13.32 -22.25
C ASN A 103 -9.05 13.62 -23.65
N ALA A 104 -8.45 14.80 -23.86
CA ALA A 104 -7.62 15.10 -25.03
C ALA A 104 -6.42 14.14 -25.16
N GLY A 105 -5.72 13.84 -24.06
CA GLY A 105 -4.64 12.84 -24.07
C GLY A 105 -5.14 11.44 -24.43
N GLY A 106 -6.29 11.03 -23.90
CA GLY A 106 -6.87 9.71 -24.19
C GLY A 106 -7.44 9.57 -25.61
N THR A 107 -7.59 10.66 -26.37
CA THR A 107 -7.99 10.63 -27.79
C THR A 107 -6.80 10.75 -28.74
N ARG A 108 -5.74 11.50 -28.37
CA ARG A 108 -4.58 11.76 -29.24
C ARG A 108 -3.36 10.89 -28.99
N LEU A 109 -3.13 10.43 -27.77
CA LEU A 109 -2.04 9.50 -27.48
C LEU A 109 -2.41 8.09 -27.96
N THR A 110 -1.41 7.28 -28.28
CA THR A 110 -1.60 5.90 -28.74
C THR A 110 -0.61 4.95 -28.04
N GLY A 111 -0.86 3.64 -28.12
CA GLY A 111 0.02 2.61 -27.56
C GLY A 111 0.36 2.82 -26.09
N ASP A 112 1.64 2.64 -25.73
CA ASP A 112 2.14 2.81 -24.37
C ASP A 112 1.92 4.24 -23.81
N GLU A 113 2.06 5.28 -24.64
CA GLU A 113 1.88 6.67 -24.18
C GLU A 113 0.46 6.93 -23.68
N LYS A 114 -0.54 6.36 -24.34
CA LYS A 114 -1.95 6.46 -23.91
C LYS A 114 -2.17 5.73 -22.58
N ARG A 115 -1.67 4.49 -22.45
CA ARG A 115 -1.78 3.72 -21.21
C ARG A 115 -1.13 4.46 -20.03
N ILE A 116 0.06 5.03 -20.26
CA ILE A 116 0.78 5.80 -19.24
C ILE A 116 0.04 7.10 -18.89
N TYR A 117 -0.51 7.82 -19.87
CA TYR A 117 -1.37 8.98 -19.62
C TYR A 117 -2.61 8.62 -18.79
N GLU A 118 -3.33 7.55 -19.14
CA GLU A 118 -4.53 7.12 -18.42
C GLU A 118 -4.21 6.70 -16.98
N GLU A 119 -3.06 6.04 -16.78
CA GLU A 119 -2.58 5.67 -15.45
C GLU A 119 -2.14 6.89 -14.63
N LEU A 120 -1.32 7.79 -15.19
CA LEU A 120 -0.92 9.02 -14.51
C LEU A 120 -2.14 9.88 -14.17
N LYS A 121 -3.15 9.97 -15.04
CA LYS A 121 -4.41 10.67 -14.78
C LYS A 121 -5.14 10.11 -13.55
N ARG A 122 -5.24 8.77 -13.44
CA ARG A 122 -5.79 8.11 -12.23
C ARG A 122 -4.96 8.43 -10.98
N GLN A 123 -3.63 8.37 -11.06
CA GLN A 123 -2.76 8.65 -9.91
C GLN A 123 -2.80 10.14 -9.49
N ILE A 124 -2.94 11.07 -10.44
CA ILE A 124 -3.14 12.51 -10.20
C ILE A 124 -4.50 12.76 -9.54
N GLN A 125 -5.57 12.08 -9.97
CA GLN A 125 -6.89 12.15 -9.33
C GLN A 125 -6.89 11.57 -7.90
N ALA A 126 -6.14 10.50 -7.66
CA ALA A 126 -5.91 9.98 -6.31
C ALA A 126 -5.14 10.99 -5.43
N ALA A 127 -4.20 11.74 -6.02
CA ALA A 127 -3.46 12.79 -5.32
C ALA A 127 -4.36 14.01 -5.00
N ALA A 128 -5.16 14.47 -5.96
CA ALA A 128 -6.12 15.57 -5.81
C ALA A 128 -7.20 15.29 -4.75
N SER A 129 -7.76 14.07 -4.76
CA SER A 129 -8.76 13.66 -3.78
C SER A 129 -8.21 13.49 -2.37
N GLY A 130 -6.89 13.43 -2.20
CA GLY A 130 -6.23 13.16 -0.92
C GLY A 130 -6.17 11.68 -0.54
N ALA A 131 -6.52 10.77 -1.45
CA ALA A 131 -6.29 9.33 -1.31
C ALA A 131 -4.79 8.97 -1.39
N ARG A 132 -3.98 9.92 -1.88
CA ARG A 132 -2.52 9.87 -1.99
C ARG A 132 -1.98 11.27 -1.68
N ASP A 133 -0.85 11.37 -0.99
CA ASP A 133 -0.12 12.64 -0.80
C ASP A 133 1.10 12.77 -1.74
N SER A 134 1.59 11.63 -2.26
CA SER A 134 2.71 11.54 -3.18
C SER A 134 2.39 11.96 -4.61
N THR A 135 3.17 12.91 -5.15
CA THR A 135 3.16 13.33 -6.55
C THR A 135 4.35 12.76 -7.35
N VAL A 136 4.94 11.68 -6.82
CA VAL A 136 5.94 10.84 -7.51
C VAL A 136 5.22 9.58 -7.99
N PHE A 137 4.98 9.50 -9.29
CA PHE A 137 4.13 8.50 -9.95
C PHE A 137 4.95 7.49 -10.74
N SER A 138 5.07 6.26 -10.23
CA SER A 138 5.65 5.14 -10.98
C SER A 138 4.60 4.49 -11.88
N VAL A 139 5.02 4.10 -13.09
CA VAL A 139 4.15 3.56 -14.15
C VAL A 139 4.84 2.43 -14.91
N ASP A 140 4.06 1.54 -15.52
CA ASP A 140 4.58 0.49 -16.40
C ASP A 140 4.98 1.05 -17.78
N PRO A 141 6.28 1.07 -18.14
CA PRO A 141 6.75 1.56 -19.43
C PRO A 141 6.31 0.69 -20.62
N GLY A 142 5.92 -0.58 -20.40
CA GLY A 142 5.50 -1.51 -21.44
C GLY A 142 6.57 -1.78 -22.50
N SER A 143 6.34 -1.27 -23.72
CA SER A 143 7.25 -1.41 -24.87
C SER A 143 7.94 -0.10 -25.27
N LEU A 144 7.92 0.93 -24.41
CA LEU A 144 8.66 2.17 -24.67
C LEU A 144 10.17 1.90 -24.90
N PRO A 145 10.78 2.47 -25.95
CA PRO A 145 12.20 2.30 -26.25
C PRO A 145 13.07 3.09 -25.26
N GLY A 146 14.19 2.50 -24.84
CA GLY A 146 14.98 2.98 -23.71
C GLY A 146 16.03 4.06 -23.99
N SER A 147 15.97 4.80 -25.10
CA SER A 147 16.90 5.92 -25.30
C SER A 147 16.40 7.21 -24.62
N GLU A 148 17.33 7.98 -24.05
CA GLU A 148 17.04 9.20 -23.30
C GLU A 148 16.13 10.18 -24.08
N GLY A 149 16.38 10.38 -25.38
CA GLY A 149 15.63 11.31 -26.20
C GLY A 149 14.21 10.84 -26.53
N GLU A 150 13.95 9.54 -26.51
CA GLU A 150 12.60 8.98 -26.74
C GLU A 150 11.75 9.07 -25.47
N VAL A 151 12.33 8.76 -24.31
CA VAL A 151 11.68 8.89 -22.99
C VAL A 151 11.29 10.34 -22.71
N ASP A 152 12.22 11.28 -22.93
CA ASP A 152 12.00 12.73 -22.80
C ASP A 152 10.83 13.21 -23.68
N ALA A 153 10.85 12.85 -24.97
CA ALA A 153 9.81 13.24 -25.91
C ALA A 153 8.42 12.68 -25.55
N ALA A 154 8.34 11.43 -25.08
CA ALA A 154 7.10 10.80 -24.63
C ALA A 154 6.57 11.43 -23.34
N ALA A 155 7.43 11.59 -22.33
CA ALA A 155 7.09 12.19 -21.05
C ALA A 155 6.53 13.62 -21.22
N ARG A 156 7.16 14.43 -22.08
CA ARG A 156 6.70 15.81 -22.35
C ARG A 156 5.32 15.87 -22.98
N ARG A 157 5.02 15.00 -23.96
CA ARG A 157 3.66 14.89 -24.55
C ARG A 157 2.63 14.57 -23.48
N ILE A 158 2.91 13.58 -22.64
CA ILE A 158 1.98 13.08 -21.63
C ILE A 158 1.69 14.14 -20.56
N ILE A 159 2.70 14.81 -20.01
CA ILE A 159 2.53 15.88 -19.03
C ILE A 159 1.75 17.07 -19.60
N TYR A 160 1.98 17.44 -20.87
CA TYR A 160 1.25 18.54 -21.50
C TYR A 160 -0.25 18.24 -21.61
N TYR A 161 -0.63 17.02 -22.04
CA TYR A 161 -2.04 16.62 -22.05
C TYR A 161 -2.64 16.55 -20.64
N LEU A 162 -1.89 16.10 -19.62
CA LEU A 162 -2.38 16.09 -18.23
C LEU A 162 -2.63 17.51 -17.70
N LEU A 163 -1.75 18.48 -18.01
CA LEU A 163 -1.94 19.89 -17.63
C LEU A 163 -3.17 20.53 -18.27
N MET A 164 -3.55 20.07 -19.46
CA MET A 164 -4.76 20.49 -20.16
C MET A 164 -6.02 19.79 -19.65
N ASP A 165 -5.96 18.47 -19.46
CA ASP A 165 -7.12 17.63 -19.12
C ASP A 165 -7.49 17.62 -17.64
N CYS A 166 -6.54 17.94 -16.77
CA CYS A 166 -6.65 17.78 -15.32
C CYS A 166 -6.42 19.10 -14.57
N PRO A 167 -6.98 20.26 -14.99
CA PRO A 167 -6.65 21.56 -14.40
C PRO A 167 -7.08 21.66 -12.93
N TYR A 168 -8.16 20.96 -12.57
CA TYR A 168 -8.65 20.86 -11.20
C TYR A 168 -7.85 19.82 -10.41
N ASP A 169 -7.57 18.65 -10.97
CA ASP A 169 -6.82 17.61 -10.25
C ASP A 169 -5.32 17.96 -10.07
N LEU A 170 -4.77 18.87 -10.88
CA LEU A 170 -3.42 19.43 -10.75
C LEU A 170 -3.42 20.79 -10.02
N TYR A 171 -4.37 21.00 -9.09
CA TYR A 171 -4.42 22.19 -8.25
C TYR A 171 -3.12 22.40 -7.45
N TRP A 172 -2.47 21.30 -7.07
CA TRP A 172 -1.32 21.26 -6.18
C TRP A 172 0.01 21.41 -6.91
N TYR A 173 0.00 21.26 -8.23
CA TYR A 173 1.22 21.26 -9.02
C TYR A 173 1.81 22.67 -9.13
N ASP A 174 3.07 22.81 -8.72
CA ASP A 174 3.84 24.03 -8.90
C ASP A 174 4.13 24.24 -10.39
N LYS A 175 3.81 25.44 -10.88
CA LYS A 175 3.96 25.87 -12.27
C LYS A 175 4.85 27.12 -12.37
N THR A 176 5.59 27.44 -11.30
CA THR A 176 6.51 28.58 -11.27
C THR A 176 7.79 28.29 -12.07
N THR A 177 8.34 29.33 -12.69
CA THR A 177 9.52 29.23 -13.56
C THR A 177 10.73 28.70 -12.81
N GLY A 178 11.18 27.49 -13.16
CA GLY A 178 12.34 26.82 -12.57
C GLY A 178 12.04 25.48 -11.87
N ASN A 179 10.79 25.20 -11.47
CA ASN A 179 10.44 23.97 -10.75
C ASN A 179 9.92 22.89 -11.71
N GLY A 180 10.85 22.07 -12.24
CA GLY A 180 10.60 21.04 -13.27
C GLY A 180 9.60 19.94 -12.89
N TYR A 181 9.24 19.11 -13.87
CA TYR A 181 8.90 17.71 -13.59
C TYR A 181 10.14 16.84 -13.81
N GLU A 182 10.31 15.83 -12.98
CA GLU A 182 11.46 14.92 -13.03
C GLU A 182 11.02 13.59 -13.64
N VAL A 183 11.86 13.00 -14.50
CA VAL A 183 11.63 11.66 -15.04
C VAL A 183 12.81 10.76 -14.69
N ASN A 184 12.53 9.68 -13.97
CA ASN A 184 13.48 8.65 -13.61
C ASN A 184 13.12 7.35 -14.34
N TRP A 185 14.09 6.70 -14.97
CA TRP A 185 13.90 5.39 -15.58
C TRP A 185 15.12 4.51 -15.43
N SER A 186 14.92 3.20 -15.39
CA SER A 186 16.00 2.21 -15.45
C SER A 186 15.86 1.38 -16.71
N SER A 187 16.97 0.85 -17.23
CA SER A 187 16.94 -0.01 -18.41
C SER A 187 17.92 -1.18 -18.33
N VAL A 188 17.54 -2.28 -18.98
CA VAL A 188 18.37 -3.46 -19.20
C VAL A 188 18.35 -3.76 -20.71
N SER A 189 19.52 -3.86 -21.33
CA SER A 189 19.68 -4.06 -22.78
C SER A 189 18.84 -3.13 -23.67
N GLY A 190 18.68 -1.86 -23.25
CA GLY A 190 17.94 -0.83 -24.00
C GLY A 190 16.42 -0.91 -23.91
N LYS A 191 15.86 -1.84 -23.10
CA LYS A 191 14.45 -1.85 -22.73
C LYS A 191 14.28 -1.23 -21.33
N ILE A 192 13.28 -0.37 -21.17
CA ILE A 192 12.96 0.26 -19.89
C ILE A 192 12.36 -0.78 -18.92
N THR A 193 12.92 -0.87 -17.71
CA THR A 193 12.47 -1.75 -16.63
C THR A 193 11.64 -1.03 -15.57
N SER A 194 11.84 0.28 -15.41
CA SER A 194 11.05 1.15 -14.52
C SER A 194 10.94 2.57 -15.09
N LEU A 195 9.81 3.25 -14.85
CA LEU A 195 9.58 4.63 -15.25
C LEU A 195 8.79 5.37 -14.16
N THR A 196 9.24 6.57 -13.76
CA THR A 196 8.64 7.36 -12.68
C THR A 196 8.67 8.85 -13.00
N PHE A 197 7.56 9.54 -12.75
CA PHE A 197 7.35 10.98 -12.95
C PHE A 197 7.19 11.70 -11.60
N SER A 198 7.97 12.74 -11.31
CA SER A 198 7.82 13.56 -10.10
C SER A 198 7.32 14.97 -10.45
N LEU A 199 6.18 15.38 -9.89
CA LEU A 199 5.57 16.69 -10.15
C LEU A 199 5.61 17.57 -8.90
N ALA A 200 6.36 18.68 -8.94
CA ALA A 200 6.57 19.56 -7.79
C ALA A 200 5.25 20.10 -7.20
N VAL A 201 5.17 20.25 -5.88
CA VAL A 201 3.99 20.75 -5.16
C VAL A 201 4.23 22.17 -4.68
N GLY A 202 3.36 23.10 -5.06
CA GLY A 202 3.49 24.52 -4.71
C GLY A 202 3.41 24.74 -3.20
N GLU A 203 4.27 25.61 -2.67
CA GLU A 203 4.53 25.79 -1.22
C GLU A 203 3.27 25.80 -0.35
N GLU A 204 2.20 26.44 -0.83
CA GLU A 204 0.99 26.67 -0.05
C GLU A 204 0.03 25.44 -0.05
N TYR A 205 0.16 24.46 -0.97
CA TYR A 205 -0.38 23.08 -0.85
C TYR A 205 0.65 22.07 -0.34
N GLN A 206 1.91 22.46 -0.23
CA GLN A 206 3.01 21.57 0.12
C GLN A 206 2.90 21.07 1.58
N LYS A 207 3.23 19.79 1.80
CA LYS A 207 3.27 19.16 3.12
C LYS A 207 4.50 19.64 3.90
N GLY A 208 4.47 20.89 4.37
CA GLY A 208 5.70 21.62 4.75
C GLY A 208 6.63 21.73 3.54
N THR A 209 7.95 21.64 3.72
CA THR A 209 8.95 21.80 2.63
C THR A 209 9.22 20.55 1.77
N GLU A 210 8.27 19.61 1.64
CA GLU A 210 8.49 18.38 0.82
C GLU A 210 8.10 18.62 -0.64
N ALA A 211 9.08 18.78 -1.54
CA ALA A 211 8.90 19.20 -2.94
C ALA A 211 7.86 18.39 -3.74
N TYR A 212 7.59 17.14 -3.37
CA TYR A 212 6.66 16.27 -4.09
C TYR A 212 5.50 15.76 -3.21
N ARG A 213 5.08 16.52 -2.17
CA ARG A 213 3.98 16.11 -1.28
C ARG A 213 2.91 17.14 -1.06
N ILE A 214 1.67 16.70 -1.23
CA ILE A 214 0.45 17.44 -0.95
C ILE A 214 0.14 17.33 0.54
N ASP A 215 -0.15 18.46 1.17
CA ASP A 215 -0.81 18.51 2.47
C ASP A 215 -2.26 18.06 2.31
N THR A 216 -2.53 16.79 2.58
CA THR A 216 -3.86 16.20 2.40
C THR A 216 -4.91 16.76 3.37
N SER A 217 -4.53 17.54 4.39
CA SER A 217 -5.51 18.30 5.18
C SER A 217 -6.20 19.38 4.34
N LYS A 218 -5.50 19.94 3.34
CA LYS A 218 -6.01 20.99 2.43
C LYS A 218 -6.88 20.44 1.30
N THR A 219 -6.74 19.16 0.92
CA THR A 219 -7.58 18.51 -0.11
C THR A 219 -9.08 18.66 0.17
N LYS A 220 -9.49 18.67 1.45
CA LYS A 220 -10.89 18.80 1.85
C LYS A 220 -11.53 20.12 1.43
N ALA A 221 -10.78 21.23 1.48
CA ALA A 221 -11.27 22.53 1.03
C ALA A 221 -11.43 22.54 -0.50
N VAL A 222 -10.48 21.95 -1.22
CA VAL A 222 -10.51 21.88 -2.70
C VAL A 222 -11.59 20.94 -3.20
N ASN A 223 -11.79 19.79 -2.57
CA ASN A 223 -12.89 18.88 -2.89
C ASN A 223 -14.26 19.55 -2.63
N LYS A 224 -14.41 20.29 -1.53
CA LYS A 224 -15.62 21.08 -1.25
C LYS A 224 -15.87 22.16 -2.32
N ALA A 225 -14.82 22.83 -2.80
CA ALA A 225 -14.92 23.78 -3.91
C ALA A 225 -15.37 23.11 -5.23
N ALA A 226 -14.86 21.91 -5.55
CA ALA A 226 -15.30 21.13 -6.70
C ALA A 226 -16.77 20.72 -6.58
N ASP A 227 -17.18 20.28 -5.40
CA ASP A 227 -18.55 19.88 -5.14
C ASP A 227 -19.51 21.06 -5.17
N THR A 228 -19.06 22.25 -4.78
CA THR A 228 -19.81 23.51 -4.96
C THR A 228 -20.04 23.79 -6.44
N ALA A 229 -18.99 23.75 -7.28
CA ALA A 229 -19.12 23.92 -8.73
C ALA A 229 -20.07 22.88 -9.37
N LYS A 230 -19.95 21.60 -9.00
CA LYS A 230 -20.86 20.53 -9.47
C LYS A 230 -22.30 20.74 -9.01
N GLN A 231 -22.52 21.23 -7.78
CA GLN A 231 -23.86 21.56 -7.27
C GLN A 231 -24.49 22.70 -8.04
N ILE A 232 -23.70 23.73 -8.41
CA ILE A 232 -24.16 24.85 -9.24
C ILE A 232 -24.59 24.35 -10.61
N VAL A 233 -23.79 23.51 -11.28
CA VAL A 233 -24.18 22.93 -12.57
C VAL A 233 -25.44 22.07 -12.44
N LYS A 234 -25.50 21.18 -11.45
CA LYS A 234 -26.66 20.32 -11.19
C LYS A 234 -27.95 21.10 -10.90
N ALA A 235 -27.85 22.22 -10.19
CA ALA A 235 -28.99 23.10 -9.92
C ALA A 235 -29.53 23.82 -11.18
N ASN A 236 -28.76 23.82 -12.28
CA ASN A 236 -29.10 24.47 -13.54
C ASN A 236 -29.19 23.48 -14.73
N GLU A 237 -29.07 22.17 -14.48
CA GLU A 237 -28.99 21.13 -15.53
C GLU A 237 -30.16 21.16 -16.53
N GLY A 238 -31.39 21.33 -16.02
CA GLY A 238 -32.62 21.42 -16.81
C GLY A 238 -32.98 22.82 -17.35
N LYS A 239 -32.07 23.79 -17.27
CA LYS A 239 -32.25 25.13 -17.86
C LYS A 239 -31.67 25.21 -19.28
N THR A 240 -32.10 26.22 -20.03
CA THR A 240 -31.53 26.52 -21.35
C THR A 240 -30.06 26.93 -21.27
N SER A 241 -29.33 26.86 -22.38
CA SER A 241 -27.92 27.27 -22.47
C SER A 241 -27.72 28.73 -22.05
N TYR A 242 -28.60 29.65 -22.48
CA TYR A 242 -28.57 31.04 -22.02
C TYR A 242 -28.79 31.15 -20.51
N GLU A 243 -29.82 30.47 -19.97
CA GLU A 243 -30.14 30.54 -18.54
C GLU A 243 -29.08 29.88 -17.64
N LYS A 244 -28.39 28.84 -18.13
CA LYS A 244 -27.19 28.25 -17.52
C LYS A 244 -26.07 29.28 -17.46
N LEU A 245 -25.70 29.88 -18.59
CA LEU A 245 -24.67 30.92 -18.66
C LEU A 245 -24.99 32.11 -17.73
N ALA A 246 -26.24 32.57 -17.72
CA ALA A 246 -26.68 33.67 -16.84
C ALA A 246 -26.63 33.28 -15.36
N ALA A 247 -27.04 32.05 -15.01
CA ALA A 247 -26.95 31.54 -13.64
C ALA A 247 -25.50 31.36 -13.17
N TYR A 248 -24.58 30.93 -14.05
CA TYR A 248 -23.16 30.78 -13.75
C TYR A 248 -22.48 32.12 -13.54
N LEU A 249 -22.81 33.13 -14.35
CA LEU A 249 -22.35 34.50 -14.09
C LEU A 249 -22.88 35.02 -12.75
N ALA A 250 -24.18 34.89 -12.49
CA ALA A 250 -24.79 35.36 -11.24
C ALA A 250 -24.16 34.70 -10.00
N GLU A 251 -23.89 33.40 -10.06
CA GLU A 251 -23.32 32.66 -8.94
C GLU A 251 -21.82 32.94 -8.73
N ILE A 252 -21.05 33.16 -9.81
CA ILE A 252 -19.66 33.62 -9.70
C ILE A 252 -19.60 35.02 -9.06
N LYS A 253 -20.44 35.97 -9.48
CA LYS A 253 -20.56 37.29 -8.84
C LYS A 253 -20.97 37.19 -7.37
N ARG A 254 -21.76 36.17 -7.00
CA ARG A 254 -22.20 35.93 -5.61
C ARG A 254 -21.11 35.32 -4.71
N LEU A 255 -20.16 34.61 -5.30
CA LEU A 255 -19.13 33.86 -4.56
C LEU A 255 -17.76 34.56 -4.55
N ALA A 256 -17.39 35.22 -5.64
CA ALA A 256 -16.09 35.83 -5.81
C ALA A 256 -16.00 37.24 -5.18
N SER A 257 -14.79 37.77 -5.12
CA SER A 257 -14.54 39.16 -4.72
C SER A 257 -13.22 39.66 -5.33
N TYR A 258 -13.25 40.84 -5.95
CA TYR A 258 -12.14 41.28 -6.79
C TYR A 258 -10.90 41.72 -5.98
N ASN A 259 -9.73 41.16 -6.33
CA ASN A 259 -8.45 41.44 -5.68
C ASN A 259 -7.75 42.66 -6.27
N ASN A 260 -8.24 43.85 -5.91
CA ASN A 260 -7.68 45.13 -6.33
C ASN A 260 -6.18 45.33 -5.94
N ALA A 261 -5.68 44.63 -4.92
CA ALA A 261 -4.28 44.74 -4.51
C ALA A 261 -3.35 43.95 -5.45
N ALA A 262 -3.71 42.70 -5.76
CA ALA A 262 -2.95 41.88 -6.71
C ALA A 262 -3.00 42.43 -8.14
N ALA A 263 -4.13 42.99 -8.56
CA ALA A 263 -4.28 43.58 -9.90
C ALA A 263 -3.38 44.81 -10.16
N GLY A 264 -2.84 45.45 -9.12
CA GLY A 264 -1.94 46.61 -9.23
C GLY A 264 -0.46 46.30 -9.07
N ASP A 265 -0.08 45.05 -8.78
CA ASP A 265 1.29 44.65 -8.45
C ASP A 265 1.85 43.67 -9.48
N ALA A 266 2.76 44.15 -10.33
CA ALA A 266 3.45 43.33 -11.34
C ALA A 266 4.46 42.32 -10.75
N SER A 267 4.68 42.34 -9.44
CA SER A 267 5.52 41.37 -8.71
C SER A 267 4.71 40.34 -7.90
N ALA A 268 3.38 40.47 -7.84
CA ALA A 268 2.52 39.39 -7.36
C ALA A 268 2.58 38.20 -8.35
N PRO A 269 2.68 36.95 -7.89
CA PRO A 269 2.87 35.78 -8.76
C PRO A 269 1.65 35.53 -9.66
N TYR A 270 1.75 36.03 -10.89
CA TYR A 270 0.78 35.83 -11.97
C TYR A 270 0.76 34.37 -12.43
N GLY A 271 -0.41 33.81 -12.74
CA GLY A 271 -0.56 32.41 -13.17
C GLY A 271 -0.73 31.38 -12.04
N ASN A 272 -0.90 31.82 -10.79
CA ASN A 272 -1.35 30.96 -9.69
C ASN A 272 -2.71 30.29 -10.08
N PRO A 273 -2.80 28.93 -10.15
CA PRO A 273 -4.01 28.23 -10.61
C PRO A 273 -5.21 28.28 -9.65
N TRP A 274 -5.04 28.86 -8.46
CA TRP A 274 -5.95 28.75 -7.32
C TRP A 274 -7.13 29.69 -7.39
N GLN A 275 -7.03 30.73 -8.22
CA GLN A 275 -8.11 31.68 -8.42
C GLN A 275 -9.39 31.02 -8.97
N LEU A 276 -9.29 29.82 -9.56
CA LEU A 276 -10.46 28.98 -9.89
C LEU A 276 -11.12 28.39 -8.63
N ILE A 277 -10.31 27.94 -7.67
CA ILE A 277 -10.76 27.26 -6.44
C ILE A 277 -11.34 28.27 -5.45
N TRP A 278 -10.71 29.45 -5.33
CA TRP A 278 -11.18 30.56 -4.49
C TRP A 278 -12.53 31.15 -4.93
N VAL A 279 -13.00 30.87 -6.15
CA VAL A 279 -14.38 31.21 -6.55
C VAL A 279 -15.41 30.25 -5.97
N PHE A 280 -15.02 29.05 -5.50
CA PHE A 280 -15.97 28.02 -5.05
C PHE A 280 -15.75 27.50 -3.62
N ASP A 281 -14.69 27.91 -2.92
CA ASP A 281 -14.40 27.44 -1.55
C ASP A 281 -15.40 27.95 -0.49
N GLY A 282 -16.00 29.11 -0.73
CA GLY A 282 -16.94 29.79 0.16
C GLY A 282 -16.28 30.52 1.33
N ASP A 283 -14.99 30.87 1.22
CA ASP A 283 -14.27 31.67 2.20
C ASP A 283 -14.29 33.16 1.80
N PRO A 284 -15.00 34.05 2.51
CA PRO A 284 -15.11 35.47 2.16
C PRO A 284 -13.79 36.27 2.33
N SER A 285 -12.70 35.63 2.79
CA SER A 285 -11.37 36.23 2.83
C SER A 285 -10.56 36.03 1.55
N THR A 286 -10.90 35.03 0.72
CA THR A 286 -10.22 34.80 -0.56
C THR A 286 -10.69 35.81 -1.61
N LYS A 287 -9.77 36.20 -2.50
CA LYS A 287 -10.01 37.25 -3.50
C LYS A 287 -9.26 36.94 -4.79
N VAL A 288 -9.92 37.13 -5.92
CA VAL A 288 -9.43 36.73 -7.25
C VAL A 288 -9.35 37.92 -8.19
N VAL A 289 -8.46 37.88 -9.18
CA VAL A 289 -8.44 38.82 -10.31
C VAL A 289 -9.16 38.20 -11.51
N CYS A 290 -9.13 38.87 -12.67
CA CYS A 290 -9.88 38.47 -13.87
C CYS A 290 -9.63 37.03 -14.33
N GLU A 291 -8.42 36.50 -14.10
CA GLU A 291 -8.07 35.10 -14.35
C GLU A 291 -8.95 34.10 -13.58
N GLY A 292 -9.31 34.40 -12.32
CA GLY A 292 -10.21 33.55 -11.53
C GLY A 292 -11.64 33.55 -12.06
N TYR A 293 -12.20 34.74 -12.32
CA TYR A 293 -13.55 34.90 -12.88
C TYR A 293 -13.70 34.16 -14.21
N ALA A 294 -12.76 34.38 -15.15
CA ALA A 294 -12.84 33.79 -16.48
C ALA A 294 -12.67 32.27 -16.48
N LYS A 295 -11.75 31.74 -15.65
CA LYS A 295 -11.57 30.29 -15.48
C LYS A 295 -12.74 29.63 -14.76
N ALA A 296 -13.34 30.28 -13.76
CA ALA A 296 -14.52 29.74 -13.07
C ALA A 296 -15.74 29.65 -13.98
N PHE A 297 -15.96 30.68 -14.82
CA PHE A 297 -17.05 30.69 -15.79
C PHE A 297 -16.87 29.59 -16.83
N GLN A 298 -15.64 29.44 -17.36
CA GLN A 298 -15.25 28.34 -18.24
C GLN A 298 -15.47 26.96 -17.58
N TYR A 299 -15.04 26.78 -16.33
CA TYR A 299 -15.15 25.49 -15.64
C TYR A 299 -16.60 25.05 -15.39
N LEU A 300 -17.50 25.97 -14.99
CA LEU A 300 -18.93 25.66 -14.90
C LEU A 300 -19.50 25.33 -16.27
N CYS A 301 -19.03 26.00 -17.32
CA CYS A 301 -19.43 25.71 -18.69
C CYS A 301 -18.99 24.32 -19.15
N ASP A 302 -17.74 23.91 -18.90
CA ASP A 302 -17.22 22.60 -19.30
C ASP A 302 -17.80 21.45 -18.45
N LEU A 303 -18.14 21.69 -17.19
CA LEU A 303 -18.90 20.72 -16.38
C LEU A 303 -20.37 20.54 -16.87
N SER A 304 -20.85 21.42 -17.76
CA SER A 304 -22.24 21.43 -18.24
C SER A 304 -22.41 20.79 -19.60
N SER A 305 -23.53 20.11 -19.79
CA SER A 305 -24.06 19.84 -21.14
C SER A 305 -24.78 21.08 -21.67
N PHE A 306 -24.21 21.67 -22.70
CA PHE A 306 -24.86 22.65 -23.59
C PHE A 306 -25.26 21.99 -24.90
N TYR A 307 -26.23 22.60 -25.58
CA TYR A 307 -26.60 22.15 -26.92
C TYR A 307 -25.87 22.92 -28.04
N ASN A 308 -25.85 24.25 -27.95
CA ASN A 308 -25.33 25.14 -29.00
C ASN A 308 -24.53 26.31 -28.41
N ALA A 309 -24.00 26.10 -27.19
CA ALA A 309 -23.19 27.05 -26.47
C ALA A 309 -21.82 26.48 -26.15
N ALA A 310 -20.79 27.31 -26.34
CA ALA A 310 -19.39 26.95 -26.15
C ALA A 310 -18.66 28.16 -25.57
N CYS A 311 -18.17 28.02 -24.33
CA CYS A 311 -17.36 29.05 -23.66
C CYS A 311 -15.88 28.83 -23.96
N TYR A 312 -15.13 29.90 -24.21
CA TYR A 312 -13.69 29.93 -24.47
C TYR A 312 -13.05 31.04 -23.61
N THR A 313 -12.16 30.73 -22.68
CA THR A 313 -11.32 31.75 -22.04
C THR A 313 -10.33 32.34 -23.04
N VAL A 314 -10.06 33.64 -22.96
CA VAL A 314 -9.13 34.37 -23.84
C VAL A 314 -8.33 35.40 -23.04
N THR A 315 -7.13 35.73 -23.53
CA THR A 315 -6.25 36.75 -22.96
C THR A 315 -6.01 37.92 -23.93
N GLY A 316 -5.65 39.06 -23.36
CA GLY A 316 -5.35 40.26 -24.13
C GLY A 316 -5.20 41.49 -23.24
N THR A 317 -5.57 42.65 -23.78
CA THR A 317 -5.61 43.91 -23.03
C THR A 317 -7.02 44.53 -23.03
N MET A 318 -7.38 45.10 -21.89
CA MET A 318 -8.57 45.91 -21.67
C MET A 318 -8.13 47.35 -21.32
N ASP A 319 -8.53 48.35 -22.11
CA ASP A 319 -8.06 49.74 -22.04
C ASP A 319 -6.51 49.89 -21.96
N GLY A 320 -5.78 48.91 -22.51
CA GLY A 320 -4.30 48.86 -22.54
C GLY A 320 -3.62 48.17 -21.35
N GLY A 321 -4.37 47.66 -20.37
CA GLY A 321 -3.84 46.81 -19.29
C GLY A 321 -4.15 45.33 -19.54
N ASN A 322 -3.27 44.41 -19.09
CA ASN A 322 -3.46 42.96 -19.25
C ASN A 322 -4.78 42.49 -18.61
N HIS A 323 -5.52 41.63 -19.31
CA HIS A 323 -6.83 41.15 -18.87
C HIS A 323 -7.17 39.76 -19.42
N MET A 324 -8.09 39.05 -18.75
CA MET A 324 -8.61 37.75 -19.15
C MET A 324 -10.15 37.77 -19.08
N TRP A 325 -10.81 37.25 -20.11
CA TRP A 325 -12.27 37.19 -20.21
C TRP A 325 -12.70 35.93 -20.96
N ASN A 326 -14.00 35.76 -21.21
CA ASN A 326 -14.52 34.67 -22.01
C ASN A 326 -15.15 35.18 -23.31
N ILE A 327 -15.03 34.36 -24.36
CA ILE A 327 -15.88 34.42 -25.55
C ILE A 327 -16.85 33.25 -25.44
N VAL A 328 -18.14 33.53 -25.59
CA VAL A 328 -19.16 32.49 -25.66
C VAL A 328 -19.72 32.47 -27.08
N THR A 329 -19.46 31.39 -27.80
CA THR A 329 -20.27 31.05 -28.97
C THR A 329 -21.62 30.58 -28.47
N LEU A 330 -22.71 31.22 -28.91
CA LEU A 330 -24.08 30.86 -28.61
C LEU A 330 -24.90 30.97 -29.90
N ASN A 331 -25.64 29.92 -30.24
CA ASN A 331 -26.45 29.84 -31.46
C ASN A 331 -25.65 30.08 -32.77
N GLY A 332 -24.34 29.80 -32.76
CA GLY A 332 -23.41 30.00 -33.88
C GLY A 332 -22.84 31.42 -34.03
N SER A 333 -23.10 32.33 -33.08
CA SER A 333 -22.50 33.67 -33.03
C SER A 333 -21.66 33.84 -31.77
N ASN A 334 -20.59 34.61 -31.82
CA ASN A 334 -19.68 34.79 -30.68
C ASN A 334 -19.97 36.10 -29.93
N TYR A 335 -19.97 36.05 -28.61
CA TYR A 335 -20.25 37.17 -27.74
C TYR A 335 -19.20 37.28 -26.63
N LEU A 336 -18.90 38.50 -26.19
CA LEU A 336 -18.02 38.73 -25.06
C LEU A 336 -18.78 38.46 -23.75
N VAL A 337 -18.16 37.70 -22.85
CA VAL A 337 -18.53 37.57 -21.45
C VAL A 337 -17.33 37.95 -20.59
N ASP A 338 -17.39 39.14 -19.99
CA ASP A 338 -16.42 39.56 -18.98
C ASP A 338 -17.07 39.49 -17.60
N ALA A 339 -17.01 38.30 -17.01
CA ALA A 339 -17.59 38.04 -15.69
C ALA A 339 -16.99 38.96 -14.61
N THR A 340 -15.72 39.34 -14.75
CA THR A 340 -15.03 40.31 -13.87
C THR A 340 -15.71 41.67 -13.91
N ASN A 341 -15.92 42.21 -15.12
CA ASN A 341 -16.51 43.54 -15.30
C ASN A 341 -18.05 43.54 -15.33
N CYS A 342 -18.68 42.43 -14.95
CA CYS A 342 -20.09 42.39 -14.56
C CYS A 342 -20.27 42.41 -13.03
N ASP A 343 -19.20 42.24 -12.25
CA ASP A 343 -19.26 42.28 -10.77
C ASP A 343 -19.60 43.68 -10.23
N ASP A 344 -20.12 43.77 -9.01
CA ASP A 344 -20.66 45.00 -8.46
C ASP A 344 -19.60 46.11 -8.33
N GLY A 345 -19.93 47.30 -8.84
CA GLY A 345 -19.03 48.47 -8.83
C GLY A 345 -18.00 48.52 -9.97
N THR A 346 -17.98 47.53 -10.88
CA THR A 346 -17.09 47.50 -12.05
C THR A 346 -17.66 48.22 -13.28
N ALA A 347 -16.90 48.30 -14.37
CA ALA A 347 -17.23 49.15 -15.52
C ALA A 347 -18.51 48.73 -16.28
N GLY A 348 -18.79 47.43 -16.36
CA GLY A 348 -19.95 46.85 -17.03
C GLY A 348 -21.09 46.45 -16.08
N ALA A 349 -21.00 46.75 -14.78
CA ALA A 349 -22.00 46.32 -13.82
C ALA A 349 -23.44 46.81 -14.17
N PRO A 350 -24.48 45.98 -13.90
CA PRO A 350 -24.40 44.62 -13.36
C PRO A 350 -24.14 43.53 -14.42
N ASP A 351 -24.46 43.76 -15.70
CA ASP A 351 -24.40 42.71 -16.75
C ASP A 351 -24.15 43.26 -18.17
N LYS A 352 -23.67 44.50 -18.34
CA LYS A 352 -23.47 45.15 -19.65
C LYS A 352 -22.34 44.55 -20.49
N LEU A 353 -21.57 43.61 -19.95
CA LEU A 353 -20.52 42.86 -20.64
C LEU A 353 -20.79 41.35 -20.58
N PHE A 354 -22.04 40.95 -20.37
CA PHE A 354 -22.52 39.57 -20.49
C PHE A 354 -23.19 39.37 -21.84
N LEU A 355 -22.67 38.43 -22.63
CA LEU A 355 -23.11 38.12 -24.00
C LEU A 355 -23.21 39.39 -24.88
N ALA A 356 -22.21 40.26 -24.74
CA ALA A 356 -22.14 41.54 -25.42
C ALA A 356 -21.55 41.39 -26.84
N GLY A 357 -22.22 42.02 -27.82
CA GLY A 357 -21.69 42.24 -29.16
C GLY A 357 -21.09 43.64 -29.30
N ALA A 358 -20.22 43.83 -30.28
CA ALA A 358 -19.58 45.11 -30.57
C ALA A 358 -19.16 45.23 -32.03
N GLN A 359 -19.16 46.46 -32.53
CA GLN A 359 -18.51 46.79 -33.80
C GLN A 359 -17.00 46.91 -33.59
N GLY A 360 -16.21 46.20 -34.40
CA GLY A 360 -14.77 46.09 -34.28
C GLY A 360 -14.19 45.02 -35.20
N SER A 361 -12.97 44.58 -34.94
CA SER A 361 -12.37 43.44 -35.63
C SER A 361 -11.32 42.76 -34.76
N VAL A 362 -11.02 41.48 -35.06
CA VAL A 362 -9.99 40.70 -34.34
C VAL A 362 -8.63 41.42 -34.36
N GLU A 363 -8.29 42.12 -35.45
CA GLU A 363 -7.03 42.87 -35.55
C GLU A 363 -7.05 44.23 -34.85
N GLY A 364 -8.13 45.01 -34.99
CA GLY A 364 -8.23 46.36 -34.44
C GLY A 364 -8.70 46.43 -32.98
N GLY A 365 -9.26 45.32 -32.46
CA GLY A 365 -9.98 45.28 -31.20
C GLY A 365 -11.47 45.61 -31.34
N TYR A 366 -12.17 45.52 -30.20
CA TYR A 366 -13.59 45.80 -30.06
C TYR A 366 -13.81 46.88 -28.99
N ALA A 367 -14.82 47.73 -29.21
CA ALA A 367 -15.14 48.84 -28.32
C ALA A 367 -16.59 48.78 -27.82
N PHE A 368 -16.79 48.86 -26.51
CA PHE A 368 -18.09 48.76 -25.85
C PHE A 368 -18.44 50.09 -25.17
N SER A 369 -19.64 50.61 -25.41
CA SER A 369 -20.12 51.86 -24.79
C SER A 369 -21.03 51.55 -23.59
N LEU A 370 -20.61 51.95 -22.38
CA LEU A 370 -21.23 51.52 -21.13
C LEU A 370 -22.08 52.62 -20.46
N GLY A 371 -22.48 53.65 -21.22
CA GLY A 371 -23.34 54.73 -20.74
C GLY A 371 -22.59 55.84 -19.98
N GLY A 372 -21.36 56.15 -20.39
CA GLY A 372 -20.53 57.22 -19.80
C GLY A 372 -19.01 56.98 -19.94
N ARG A 373 -18.62 55.73 -20.18
CA ARG A 373 -17.25 55.28 -20.52
C ARG A 373 -17.32 54.39 -21.76
N THR A 374 -16.29 54.45 -22.60
CA THR A 374 -15.99 53.42 -23.60
C THR A 374 -14.88 52.54 -23.03
N VAL A 375 -15.01 51.22 -23.20
CA VAL A 375 -13.98 50.24 -22.88
C VAL A 375 -13.53 49.56 -24.18
N THR A 376 -12.23 49.37 -24.36
CA THR A 376 -11.65 48.67 -25.51
C THR A 376 -11.02 47.34 -25.11
N TYR A 377 -11.17 46.32 -25.96
CA TYR A 377 -10.55 45.00 -25.81
C TYR A 377 -9.71 44.67 -27.05
N GLN A 378 -8.48 44.20 -26.85
CA GLN A 378 -7.61 43.68 -27.91
C GLN A 378 -7.05 42.32 -27.48
N TYR A 379 -7.20 41.29 -28.33
CA TYR A 379 -6.63 39.96 -28.07
C TYR A 379 -5.11 39.94 -28.21
N ASP A 380 -4.46 39.08 -27.42
CA ASP A 380 -3.02 38.81 -27.58
C ASP A 380 -2.70 38.27 -28.99
N PRO A 381 -1.50 38.55 -29.54
CA PRO A 381 -1.13 38.10 -30.89
C PRO A 381 -1.21 36.58 -31.09
N SER A 382 -0.92 35.81 -30.04
CA SER A 382 -1.00 34.35 -30.03
C SER A 382 -2.43 33.84 -30.16
N GLN A 383 -3.39 34.45 -29.45
CA GLN A 383 -4.82 34.12 -29.52
C GLN A 383 -5.37 34.25 -30.95
N LYS A 384 -4.91 35.25 -31.71
CA LYS A 384 -5.40 35.55 -33.08
C LYS A 384 -5.16 34.43 -34.08
N GLY A 385 -3.93 33.89 -34.14
CA GLY A 385 -3.57 32.82 -35.07
C GLY A 385 -4.19 31.46 -34.72
N LEU A 386 -4.74 31.38 -33.51
CA LEU A 386 -5.16 30.17 -32.82
C LEU A 386 -6.69 29.99 -32.88
N LEU A 387 -7.46 31.00 -32.45
CA LEU A 387 -8.91 30.89 -32.30
C LEU A 387 -9.68 31.38 -33.54
N GLY A 388 -9.02 32.13 -34.43
CA GLY A 388 -9.56 32.57 -35.71
C GLY A 388 -10.96 33.20 -35.58
N ASP A 389 -11.94 32.59 -36.24
CA ASP A 389 -13.32 33.09 -36.28
C ASP A 389 -14.04 33.08 -34.93
N VAL A 390 -13.59 32.32 -33.91
CA VAL A 390 -14.18 32.38 -32.55
C VAL A 390 -14.02 33.78 -31.95
N LEU A 391 -12.91 34.47 -32.24
CA LEU A 391 -12.64 35.84 -31.77
C LEU A 391 -13.51 36.92 -32.45
N LYS A 392 -14.29 36.54 -33.47
CA LYS A 392 -15.12 37.45 -34.23
C LYS A 392 -16.47 37.63 -33.55
N LEU A 393 -16.61 38.73 -32.80
CA LEU A 393 -17.86 39.05 -32.10
C LEU A 393 -19.00 39.41 -33.06
N ALA A 394 -20.23 39.13 -32.62
CA ALA A 394 -21.45 39.68 -33.20
C ALA A 394 -21.46 41.21 -33.11
N SER A 395 -22.15 41.88 -34.05
CA SER A 395 -22.30 43.34 -34.07
C SER A 395 -23.14 43.89 -32.92
N ASP A 396 -24.10 43.08 -32.46
CA ASP A 396 -25.17 43.44 -31.54
C ASP A 396 -25.21 42.45 -30.36
N TYR A 397 -25.81 42.87 -29.25
CA TYR A 397 -25.92 42.06 -28.03
C TYR A 397 -26.82 40.84 -28.24
N TYR A 398 -26.59 39.78 -27.47
CA TYR A 398 -27.52 38.65 -27.47
C TYR A 398 -28.86 39.05 -26.82
N GLU A 399 -29.92 39.10 -27.63
CA GLU A 399 -31.29 39.27 -27.14
C GLU A 399 -31.91 37.92 -26.76
N ASN A 400 -32.03 37.64 -25.46
CA ASN A 400 -32.84 36.54 -24.97
C ASN A 400 -34.33 36.86 -25.17
N VAL A 401 -35.02 36.10 -26.02
CA VAL A 401 -36.46 36.25 -26.29
C VAL A 401 -37.23 35.18 -25.50
N PRO A 402 -38.06 35.55 -24.51
CA PRO A 402 -38.82 34.58 -23.72
C PRO A 402 -39.75 33.72 -24.60
N GLY A 403 -39.72 32.40 -24.41
CA GLY A 403 -40.58 31.44 -25.13
C GLY A 403 -39.88 30.49 -26.12
N GLN A 404 -38.54 30.50 -26.17
CA GLN A 404 -37.71 29.63 -27.02
C GLN A 404 -37.62 28.15 -26.58
N GLU A 405 -38.26 27.76 -25.47
CA GLU A 405 -38.38 26.36 -25.04
C GLU A 405 -39.25 25.57 -26.03
N LEU A 406 -38.67 24.57 -26.71
CA LEU A 406 -39.44 23.65 -27.54
C LEU A 406 -40.15 22.58 -26.73
N LYS A 407 -41.37 22.24 -27.15
CA LYS A 407 -42.12 21.10 -26.65
C LYS A 407 -42.34 20.12 -27.78
N ILE A 408 -41.99 18.85 -27.56
CA ILE A 408 -42.32 17.79 -28.51
C ILE A 408 -43.82 17.55 -28.46
N GLN A 409 -44.52 18.07 -29.48
CA GLN A 409 -45.94 17.84 -29.68
C GLN A 409 -46.19 16.40 -30.15
N GLN A 410 -45.26 15.84 -30.93
CA GLN A 410 -45.30 14.46 -31.39
C GLN A 410 -43.86 13.94 -31.56
N ALA A 411 -43.52 12.81 -30.92
CA ALA A 411 -42.26 12.13 -31.15
C ALA A 411 -42.23 11.50 -32.56
N PRO A 412 -41.05 11.32 -33.18
CA PRO A 412 -40.93 10.65 -34.47
C PRO A 412 -41.22 9.15 -34.33
N THR A 413 -41.47 8.50 -35.45
CA THR A 413 -41.63 7.04 -35.51
C THR A 413 -40.43 6.40 -36.21
N VAL A 414 -40.02 5.23 -35.73
CA VAL A 414 -38.85 4.51 -36.23
C VAL A 414 -39.30 3.53 -37.32
N ASN A 415 -38.90 3.78 -38.56
CA ASN A 415 -39.28 2.97 -39.71
C ASN A 415 -38.10 2.12 -40.18
N GLY A 416 -38.03 0.88 -39.70
CA GLY A 416 -36.98 -0.07 -40.04
C GLY A 416 -36.64 -1.01 -38.88
N LYS A 417 -35.45 -1.59 -38.95
CA LYS A 417 -34.85 -2.49 -37.94
C LYS A 417 -33.41 -2.03 -37.72
N VAL A 418 -32.87 -2.26 -36.53
CA VAL A 418 -31.47 -2.02 -36.19
C VAL A 418 -30.88 -3.31 -35.63
N THR A 419 -29.70 -3.71 -36.05
CA THR A 419 -29.02 -4.88 -35.47
C THR A 419 -28.20 -4.47 -34.24
N PHE A 420 -28.14 -5.31 -33.21
CA PHE A 420 -27.28 -5.08 -32.05
C PHE A 420 -25.82 -4.83 -32.48
N GLY A 421 -25.19 -3.77 -31.95
CA GLY A 421 -23.83 -3.36 -32.32
C GLY A 421 -23.68 -2.62 -33.66
N GLU A 422 -24.77 -2.33 -34.38
CA GLU A 422 -24.77 -1.41 -35.52
C GLU A 422 -25.32 -0.03 -35.14
N PRO A 423 -24.77 1.08 -35.67
CA PRO A 423 -25.29 2.42 -35.39
C PRO A 423 -26.60 2.69 -36.13
N ALA A 424 -27.62 3.24 -35.46
CA ALA A 424 -28.82 3.67 -36.17
C ALA A 424 -28.56 4.90 -37.04
N ASN A 425 -29.13 4.87 -38.24
CA ASN A 425 -29.15 6.01 -39.14
C ASN A 425 -30.34 6.95 -38.80
N ASN A 426 -30.13 8.27 -38.83
CA ASN A 426 -31.19 9.26 -38.66
C ASN A 426 -32.31 9.12 -39.72
N SER A 427 -32.03 8.55 -40.90
CA SER A 427 -33.04 8.23 -41.93
C SER A 427 -34.11 7.22 -41.49
N LEU A 428 -33.91 6.50 -40.38
CA LEU A 428 -34.93 5.65 -39.78
C LEU A 428 -36.01 6.46 -39.04
N LEU A 429 -35.78 7.73 -38.72
CA LEU A 429 -36.72 8.60 -38.03
C LEU A 429 -37.67 9.27 -39.03
N THR A 430 -38.98 9.08 -38.82
CA THR A 430 -40.02 9.58 -39.72
C THR A 430 -41.17 10.23 -38.96
N GLY A 431 -41.57 11.43 -39.40
CA GLY A 431 -42.61 12.23 -38.74
C GLY A 431 -42.14 12.91 -37.44
N GLY A 432 -43.10 13.22 -36.57
CA GLY A 432 -42.91 14.00 -35.35
C GLY A 432 -42.99 15.52 -35.60
N ALA A 433 -43.17 16.28 -34.52
CA ALA A 433 -43.28 17.74 -34.53
C ALA A 433 -42.89 18.35 -33.18
N ALA A 434 -42.24 19.51 -33.21
CA ALA A 434 -42.01 20.36 -32.04
C ALA A 434 -42.74 21.70 -32.20
N VAL A 435 -43.12 22.30 -31.08
CA VAL A 435 -43.76 23.63 -31.01
C VAL A 435 -43.04 24.54 -30.03
N ASP A 436 -43.13 25.85 -30.24
CA ASP A 436 -42.62 26.87 -29.31
C ASP A 436 -43.53 27.05 -28.07
N GLY A 437 -43.14 27.95 -27.15
CA GLY A 437 -43.95 28.30 -25.97
C GLY A 437 -45.32 28.93 -26.28
N ALA A 438 -45.59 29.29 -27.54
CA ALA A 438 -46.87 29.82 -28.04
C ALA A 438 -47.66 28.79 -28.88
N ASN A 439 -47.23 27.51 -28.91
CA ASN A 439 -47.76 26.40 -29.69
C ASN A 439 -47.65 26.53 -31.23
N ASN A 440 -46.77 27.39 -31.76
CA ASN A 440 -46.47 27.42 -33.19
C ASN A 440 -45.52 26.28 -33.56
N THR A 441 -45.77 25.58 -34.67
CA THR A 441 -44.88 24.52 -35.16
C THR A 441 -43.53 25.09 -35.60
N VAL A 442 -42.46 24.61 -34.96
CA VAL A 442 -41.08 24.98 -35.32
C VAL A 442 -40.53 23.98 -36.34
N GLN A 443 -39.87 24.48 -37.37
CA GLN A 443 -39.25 23.64 -38.41
C GLN A 443 -37.94 23.04 -37.89
N GLY A 444 -37.64 21.80 -38.27
CA GLY A 444 -36.47 21.06 -37.80
C GLY A 444 -36.52 19.58 -38.17
N SER A 445 -35.62 18.79 -37.60
CA SER A 445 -35.47 17.35 -37.86
C SER A 445 -35.10 16.58 -36.60
N PHE A 446 -35.62 15.37 -36.42
CA PHE A 446 -35.19 14.50 -35.33
C PHE A 446 -33.89 13.75 -35.67
N GLN A 447 -33.03 13.59 -34.67
CA GLN A 447 -31.79 12.83 -34.73
C GLN A 447 -31.66 11.91 -33.50
N TRP A 448 -30.87 10.85 -33.58
CA TRP A 448 -30.54 10.01 -32.43
C TRP A 448 -29.61 10.75 -31.44
N VAL A 449 -29.88 10.65 -30.13
CA VAL A 449 -28.99 11.20 -29.09
C VAL A 449 -27.79 10.28 -28.85
N ASP A 450 -28.04 8.97 -28.81
CA ASP A 450 -27.02 7.92 -28.89
C ASP A 450 -27.43 6.99 -30.03
N SER A 451 -26.50 6.69 -30.94
CA SER A 451 -26.73 5.79 -32.07
C SER A 451 -26.31 4.36 -31.79
N PHE A 452 -25.64 4.06 -30.68
CA PHE A 452 -25.07 2.75 -30.37
C PHE A 452 -25.81 2.01 -29.24
N TYR A 453 -26.45 0.89 -29.59
CA TYR A 453 -27.38 0.20 -28.69
C TYR A 453 -26.74 -0.95 -27.93
N ARG A 454 -27.02 -1.01 -26.63
CA ARG A 454 -26.41 -1.95 -25.68
C ARG A 454 -27.22 -3.23 -25.43
N GLU A 455 -28.48 -3.26 -25.88
CA GLU A 455 -29.38 -4.41 -25.71
C GLU A 455 -30.25 -4.64 -26.95
N ALA A 456 -30.45 -5.91 -27.33
CA ALA A 456 -31.43 -6.31 -28.33
C ALA A 456 -32.85 -6.38 -27.71
N GLY A 457 -33.89 -6.19 -28.50
CA GLY A 457 -35.29 -6.24 -28.06
C GLY A 457 -36.10 -5.04 -28.49
N THR A 458 -36.78 -4.38 -27.54
CA THR A 458 -37.53 -3.14 -27.82
C THR A 458 -37.24 -2.04 -26.79
N PRO A 459 -35.98 -1.55 -26.72
CA PRO A 459 -35.62 -0.45 -25.83
C PRO A 459 -36.29 0.87 -26.23
N SER A 460 -36.58 1.68 -25.21
CA SER A 460 -36.97 3.09 -25.34
C SER A 460 -35.71 3.94 -25.40
N LEU A 461 -35.53 4.69 -26.50
CA LEU A 461 -34.28 5.37 -26.84
C LEU A 461 -34.51 6.84 -27.12
N LYS A 462 -33.52 7.66 -26.81
CA LYS A 462 -33.60 9.12 -26.91
C LYS A 462 -33.36 9.60 -28.34
N VAL A 463 -34.24 10.49 -28.79
CA VAL A 463 -34.11 11.30 -29.99
C VAL A 463 -34.20 12.77 -29.63
N VAL A 464 -33.53 13.61 -30.38
CA VAL A 464 -33.46 15.06 -30.18
C VAL A 464 -34.02 15.77 -31.41
N PHE A 465 -34.94 16.71 -31.21
CA PHE A 465 -35.44 17.56 -32.29
C PHE A 465 -34.48 18.73 -32.52
N ILE A 466 -33.72 18.69 -33.61
CA ILE A 466 -32.82 19.76 -34.02
C ILE A 466 -33.63 20.81 -34.80
N PRO A 467 -33.89 22.01 -34.26
CA PRO A 467 -34.60 23.06 -34.98
C PRO A 467 -33.74 23.64 -36.11
N ALA A 468 -34.40 24.06 -37.20
CA ALA A 468 -33.77 24.73 -38.33
C ALA A 468 -33.45 26.22 -38.04
N ASP A 469 -34.11 26.80 -37.04
CA ASP A 469 -33.82 28.13 -36.49
C ASP A 469 -33.03 27.96 -35.20
N SER A 470 -31.75 28.33 -35.21
CA SER A 470 -30.80 28.11 -34.11
C SER A 470 -31.11 28.89 -32.83
N ARG A 471 -32.15 29.74 -32.84
CA ARG A 471 -32.66 30.44 -31.65
C ARG A 471 -33.52 29.56 -30.75
N TYR A 472 -34.01 28.44 -31.24
CA TYR A 472 -34.70 27.45 -30.41
C TYR A 472 -33.69 26.43 -29.88
N GLU A 473 -33.88 26.00 -28.64
CA GLU A 473 -33.19 24.83 -28.13
C GLU A 473 -33.95 23.55 -28.47
N PRO A 474 -33.27 22.44 -28.77
CA PRO A 474 -33.90 21.15 -28.96
C PRO A 474 -34.72 20.71 -27.77
N ALA A 475 -35.70 19.89 -28.08
CA ALA A 475 -36.35 19.06 -27.09
C ALA A 475 -36.04 17.59 -27.38
N GLU A 476 -35.73 16.84 -26.33
CA GLU A 476 -35.65 15.39 -26.40
C GLU A 476 -37.05 14.76 -26.42
N ALA A 477 -37.15 13.60 -27.06
CA ALA A 477 -38.23 12.64 -26.88
C ALA A 477 -37.65 11.24 -26.73
N SER A 478 -38.48 10.31 -26.26
CA SER A 478 -38.17 8.88 -26.27
C SER A 478 -39.02 8.17 -27.31
N VAL A 479 -38.40 7.23 -28.04
CA VAL A 479 -39.04 6.38 -29.06
C VAL A 479 -38.64 4.94 -28.86
N ASN A 480 -39.57 4.02 -29.07
CA ASN A 480 -39.28 2.58 -29.00
C ASN A 480 -38.66 2.12 -30.32
N VAL A 481 -37.46 1.52 -30.27
CA VAL A 481 -36.80 0.91 -31.44
C VAL A 481 -36.90 -0.59 -31.32
N LYS A 482 -37.19 -1.29 -32.42
CA LYS A 482 -36.97 -2.74 -32.50
C LYS A 482 -35.51 -3.02 -32.87
N VAL A 483 -34.73 -3.45 -31.88
CA VAL A 483 -33.34 -3.88 -32.07
C VAL A 483 -33.32 -5.40 -32.23
N GLU A 484 -32.82 -5.91 -33.35
CA GLU A 484 -32.70 -7.34 -33.62
C GLU A 484 -31.35 -7.87 -33.11
N LYS A 485 -31.33 -9.13 -32.70
CA LYS A 485 -30.11 -9.83 -32.26
C LYS A 485 -29.06 -9.81 -33.37
N LYS A 486 -27.78 -9.72 -33.01
CA LYS A 486 -26.69 -9.91 -33.97
C LYS A 486 -26.35 -11.39 -34.10
N THR A 487 -26.32 -11.91 -35.32
CA THR A 487 -25.85 -13.27 -35.58
C THR A 487 -24.36 -13.37 -35.27
N VAL A 488 -23.96 -14.37 -34.50
CA VAL A 488 -22.55 -14.68 -34.18
C VAL A 488 -22.27 -16.13 -34.57
N THR A 489 -21.26 -16.35 -35.40
CA THR A 489 -20.82 -17.68 -35.77
C THR A 489 -19.79 -18.16 -34.77
N VAL A 490 -20.11 -19.21 -34.02
CA VAL A 490 -19.14 -19.88 -33.12
C VAL A 490 -18.73 -21.19 -33.75
N LYS A 491 -17.41 -21.44 -33.83
CA LYS A 491 -16.86 -22.68 -34.32
C LYS A 491 -15.95 -23.29 -33.26
N ALA A 492 -16.31 -24.48 -32.78
CA ALA A 492 -15.45 -25.23 -31.87
C ALA A 492 -14.13 -25.61 -32.56
N ASP A 493 -13.03 -25.59 -31.80
CA ASP A 493 -11.73 -26.04 -32.30
C ASP A 493 -11.62 -27.58 -32.18
N PRO A 494 -10.85 -28.24 -33.06
CA PRO A 494 -10.60 -29.67 -32.94
C PRO A 494 -9.64 -29.93 -31.77
N GLN A 495 -9.92 -30.95 -30.98
CA GLN A 495 -9.12 -31.31 -29.80
C GLN A 495 -8.66 -32.78 -29.89
N SER A 496 -7.62 -33.16 -29.16
CA SER A 496 -7.19 -34.57 -29.07
C SER A 496 -6.61 -34.96 -27.72
N LYS A 497 -6.80 -36.22 -27.34
CA LYS A 497 -6.17 -36.87 -26.17
C LYS A 497 -5.93 -38.35 -26.43
N ALA A 498 -5.17 -39.03 -25.56
CA ALA A 498 -5.14 -40.49 -25.53
C ALA A 498 -6.27 -41.06 -24.62
N VAL A 499 -6.59 -42.35 -24.76
CA VAL A 499 -7.49 -43.06 -23.84
C VAL A 499 -7.00 -42.91 -22.39
N ASN A 500 -7.93 -42.82 -21.44
CA ASN A 500 -7.72 -42.63 -19.99
C ASN A 500 -7.07 -41.29 -19.57
N GLN A 501 -6.58 -40.47 -20.50
CA GLN A 501 -6.07 -39.14 -20.18
C GLN A 501 -7.23 -38.15 -19.90
N PRO A 502 -7.00 -37.10 -19.07
CA PRO A 502 -7.99 -36.07 -18.81
C PRO A 502 -8.38 -35.32 -20.09
N ASP A 503 -9.58 -34.74 -20.11
CA ASP A 503 -10.04 -33.95 -21.25
C ASP A 503 -9.25 -32.63 -21.38
N PRO A 504 -8.86 -32.24 -22.60
CA PRO A 504 -8.32 -30.90 -22.86
C PRO A 504 -9.43 -29.84 -22.72
N GLU A 505 -9.03 -28.58 -22.51
CA GLU A 505 -9.95 -27.45 -22.50
C GLU A 505 -10.62 -27.27 -23.88
N LEU A 506 -11.95 -27.12 -23.88
CA LEU A 506 -12.73 -27.00 -25.11
C LEU A 506 -12.78 -25.55 -25.61
N THR A 507 -11.91 -25.21 -26.55
CA THR A 507 -11.79 -23.87 -27.13
C THR A 507 -12.69 -23.66 -28.37
N TYR A 508 -12.91 -22.39 -28.73
CA TYR A 508 -13.63 -22.00 -29.93
C TYR A 508 -13.13 -20.67 -30.52
N THR A 509 -13.39 -20.50 -31.81
CA THR A 509 -13.34 -19.22 -32.52
C THR A 509 -14.74 -18.64 -32.69
N ALA A 510 -14.89 -17.31 -32.60
CA ALA A 510 -16.18 -16.64 -32.74
C ALA A 510 -16.08 -15.40 -33.65
N GLU A 511 -16.93 -15.33 -34.66
CA GLU A 511 -17.02 -14.23 -35.62
C GLU A 511 -18.31 -13.43 -35.44
N GLY A 512 -18.21 -12.10 -35.47
CA GLY A 512 -19.35 -11.19 -35.34
C GLY A 512 -19.62 -10.67 -33.92
N VAL A 513 -18.89 -11.13 -32.90
CA VAL A 513 -18.95 -10.59 -31.52
C VAL A 513 -18.71 -9.07 -31.54
N VAL A 514 -19.42 -8.33 -30.69
CA VAL A 514 -19.27 -6.88 -30.53
C VAL A 514 -18.24 -6.58 -29.43
N ASP A 515 -17.32 -5.66 -29.69
CA ASP A 515 -16.27 -5.28 -28.74
C ASP A 515 -16.84 -4.86 -27.38
N GLY A 516 -16.21 -5.33 -26.30
CA GLY A 516 -16.68 -5.12 -24.93
C GLY A 516 -17.89 -5.98 -24.52
N CYS A 517 -18.45 -6.81 -25.42
CA CYS A 517 -19.60 -7.68 -25.15
C CYS A 517 -19.27 -9.17 -25.44
N PRO A 518 -18.35 -9.80 -24.68
CA PRO A 518 -17.96 -11.19 -24.90
C PRO A 518 -19.10 -12.19 -24.66
N LEU A 519 -19.01 -13.35 -25.31
CA LEU A 519 -19.97 -14.45 -25.11
C LEU A 519 -19.81 -15.08 -23.72
N GLN A 520 -20.92 -15.57 -23.17
CA GLN A 520 -20.99 -16.26 -21.88
C GLN A 520 -21.46 -17.71 -22.04
N GLY A 521 -20.71 -18.64 -21.47
CA GLY A 521 -20.99 -20.07 -21.48
C GLY A 521 -19.76 -20.88 -21.83
N ALA A 522 -19.91 -22.21 -21.80
CA ALA A 522 -18.87 -23.17 -22.14
C ALA A 522 -19.42 -24.23 -23.10
N LEU A 523 -18.51 -24.81 -23.89
CA LEU A 523 -18.83 -25.96 -24.74
C LEU A 523 -18.93 -27.24 -23.91
N THR A 524 -19.60 -28.25 -24.46
CA THR A 524 -19.62 -29.62 -23.93
C THR A 524 -19.07 -30.57 -24.99
N ARG A 525 -18.90 -31.85 -24.63
CA ARG A 525 -18.64 -32.91 -25.60
C ARG A 525 -19.57 -34.09 -25.39
N GLN A 526 -19.72 -34.89 -26.43
CA GLN A 526 -20.28 -36.22 -26.36
C GLN A 526 -19.44 -37.10 -25.41
N ALA A 527 -20.12 -37.85 -24.55
CA ALA A 527 -19.49 -38.75 -23.58
C ALA A 527 -18.91 -40.01 -24.25
N GLY A 528 -17.84 -40.54 -23.63
CA GLY A 528 -17.14 -41.76 -24.02
C GLY A 528 -15.62 -41.59 -24.00
N GLU A 529 -14.90 -42.70 -23.85
CA GLU A 529 -13.45 -42.74 -23.58
C GLU A 529 -12.65 -43.69 -24.49
N SER A 530 -13.31 -44.57 -25.25
CA SER A 530 -12.63 -45.45 -26.21
C SER A 530 -12.12 -44.68 -27.43
N VAL A 531 -11.19 -45.27 -28.18
CA VAL A 531 -10.64 -44.69 -29.41
C VAL A 531 -11.74 -44.35 -30.42
N GLY A 532 -11.71 -43.11 -30.92
CA GLY A 532 -12.73 -42.60 -31.81
C GLY A 532 -12.79 -41.08 -31.85
N THR A 533 -13.87 -40.57 -32.44
CA THR A 533 -14.17 -39.13 -32.50
C THR A 533 -15.48 -38.85 -31.78
N TYR A 534 -15.45 -37.83 -30.92
CA TYR A 534 -16.57 -37.42 -30.07
C TYR A 534 -16.94 -35.99 -30.41
N ALA A 535 -18.23 -35.73 -30.68
CA ALA A 535 -18.67 -34.39 -31.04
C ALA A 535 -18.40 -33.39 -29.90
N ILE A 536 -17.85 -32.23 -30.24
CA ILE A 536 -17.83 -31.04 -29.40
C ILE A 536 -19.11 -30.26 -29.72
N GLU A 537 -19.92 -30.07 -28.70
CA GLU A 537 -21.28 -29.53 -28.74
C GLU A 537 -21.33 -28.14 -28.11
N GLN A 538 -22.41 -27.41 -28.40
CA GLN A 538 -22.57 -26.00 -28.00
C GLN A 538 -22.55 -25.78 -26.47
N GLY A 539 -22.81 -26.83 -25.68
CA GLY A 539 -22.92 -26.74 -24.24
C GLY A 539 -23.97 -25.72 -23.80
N ASP A 540 -23.58 -24.80 -22.92
CA ASP A 540 -24.45 -23.74 -22.43
C ASP A 540 -24.19 -22.35 -23.06
N LEU A 541 -23.29 -22.29 -24.06
CA LEU A 541 -22.99 -21.14 -24.91
C LEU A 541 -24.16 -20.82 -25.87
N THR A 542 -25.28 -20.40 -25.28
CA THR A 542 -26.60 -20.32 -25.91
C THR A 542 -27.15 -18.90 -25.92
N ASP A 543 -28.09 -18.64 -26.82
CA ASP A 543 -28.92 -17.42 -26.87
C ASP A 543 -29.55 -17.00 -25.52
N ALA A 544 -29.78 -17.96 -24.61
CA ALA A 544 -30.35 -17.70 -23.29
C ALA A 544 -29.35 -17.03 -22.34
N LYS A 545 -28.06 -17.40 -22.41
CA LYS A 545 -26.97 -16.70 -21.72
C LYS A 545 -26.48 -15.46 -22.47
N ASN A 546 -26.81 -15.37 -23.77
CA ASN A 546 -26.32 -14.36 -24.69
C ASN A 546 -27.49 -13.64 -25.38
N PRO A 547 -28.36 -12.93 -24.64
CA PRO A 547 -29.64 -12.43 -25.16
C PRO A 547 -29.52 -11.44 -26.33
N ASN A 548 -28.38 -10.76 -26.46
CA ASN A 548 -28.08 -9.82 -27.54
C ASN A 548 -27.67 -10.50 -28.87
N TYR A 549 -27.35 -11.79 -28.83
CA TYR A 549 -26.82 -12.55 -29.95
C TYR A 549 -27.76 -13.67 -30.37
N GLU A 550 -27.68 -14.05 -31.65
CA GLU A 550 -28.21 -15.30 -32.19
C GLU A 550 -27.00 -16.18 -32.55
N ILE A 551 -26.76 -17.23 -31.76
CA ILE A 551 -25.53 -18.03 -31.86
C ILE A 551 -25.72 -19.15 -32.89
N GLN A 552 -25.00 -19.04 -34.01
CA GLN A 552 -24.85 -20.12 -34.99
C GLN A 552 -23.61 -20.95 -34.63
N PHE A 553 -23.84 -22.05 -33.90
CA PHE A 553 -22.78 -22.96 -33.49
C PHE A 553 -22.46 -24.01 -34.56
N THR A 554 -21.18 -24.11 -34.91
CA THR A 554 -20.60 -25.20 -35.70
C THR A 554 -19.73 -26.06 -34.78
N GLY A 555 -20.19 -27.27 -34.53
CA GLY A 555 -19.46 -28.26 -33.73
C GLY A 555 -18.18 -28.76 -34.40
N ASN A 556 -17.36 -29.45 -33.62
CA ASN A 556 -16.11 -30.08 -34.07
C ASN A 556 -15.94 -31.42 -33.34
N THR A 557 -14.74 -31.98 -33.25
CA THR A 557 -14.50 -33.25 -32.55
C THR A 557 -13.31 -33.24 -31.60
N LEU A 558 -13.49 -33.88 -30.44
CA LEU A 558 -12.40 -34.44 -29.65
C LEU A 558 -12.03 -35.80 -30.25
N THR A 559 -10.77 -35.97 -30.65
CA THR A 559 -10.23 -37.26 -31.12
C THR A 559 -9.53 -37.97 -29.97
N ILE A 560 -10.00 -39.16 -29.61
CA ILE A 560 -9.31 -40.03 -28.65
C ILE A 560 -8.46 -41.04 -29.42
N THR A 561 -7.15 -41.00 -29.21
CA THR A 561 -6.16 -41.93 -29.79
C THR A 561 -5.81 -43.05 -28.83
N ALA A 562 -5.33 -44.18 -29.36
CA ALA A 562 -4.95 -45.33 -28.54
C ALA A 562 -3.85 -44.96 -27.53
N ALA A 563 -3.91 -45.55 -26.34
CA ALA A 563 -2.86 -45.48 -25.34
C ALA A 563 -1.72 -46.45 -25.67
N ASP A 564 -0.51 -46.15 -25.21
CA ASP A 564 0.61 -47.09 -25.32
C ASP A 564 0.45 -48.26 -24.33
N CYS A 565 1.09 -49.40 -24.63
CA CYS A 565 1.18 -50.54 -23.72
C CYS A 565 2.54 -50.53 -23.01
N ASN A 566 2.55 -50.82 -21.70
CA ASN A 566 3.76 -51.24 -21.02
C ASN A 566 4.07 -52.69 -21.41
N VAL A 567 5.30 -52.94 -21.87
CA VAL A 567 5.76 -54.27 -22.31
C VAL A 567 6.76 -54.84 -21.31
N VAL A 568 6.43 -55.98 -20.71
CA VAL A 568 7.34 -56.74 -19.84
C VAL A 568 7.75 -58.01 -20.58
N VAL A 569 8.99 -58.04 -21.05
CA VAL A 569 9.55 -59.17 -21.81
C VAL A 569 10.91 -59.57 -21.25
N ASN A 570 11.17 -60.87 -21.15
CA ASN A 570 12.54 -61.33 -21.00
C ASN A 570 13.18 -61.42 -22.40
N GLU A 571 14.00 -60.41 -22.72
CA GLU A 571 14.73 -60.28 -23.99
C GLU A 571 15.80 -61.36 -24.24
N ARG A 572 16.21 -62.14 -23.22
CA ARG A 572 17.20 -63.23 -23.35
C ARG A 572 16.77 -64.47 -22.59
N GLN A 573 16.54 -65.58 -23.30
CA GLN A 573 15.98 -66.78 -22.69
C GLN A 573 16.79 -68.05 -22.99
N ASN A 574 16.95 -68.89 -21.98
CA ASN A 574 17.50 -70.23 -22.13
C ASN A 574 16.38 -71.23 -22.34
N ILE A 575 16.40 -71.91 -23.48
CA ILE A 575 15.35 -72.84 -23.91
C ILE A 575 15.90 -74.26 -23.84
N ARG A 576 15.21 -75.14 -23.12
CA ARG A 576 15.70 -76.50 -22.89
C ARG A 576 15.48 -77.38 -24.14
N PRO A 577 16.54 -78.03 -24.69
CA PRO A 577 16.40 -78.96 -25.82
C PRO A 577 15.34 -80.03 -25.57
N GLY A 578 14.55 -80.34 -26.59
CA GLY A 578 13.42 -81.28 -26.50
C GLY A 578 12.13 -80.71 -25.89
N THR A 579 12.14 -79.50 -25.32
CA THR A 579 10.92 -78.87 -24.76
C THR A 579 10.46 -77.65 -25.57
N GLY A 580 11.40 -76.80 -26.00
CA GLY A 580 11.11 -75.56 -26.71
C GLY A 580 10.36 -74.51 -25.89
N GLU A 581 10.27 -74.68 -24.57
CA GLU A 581 9.53 -73.79 -23.68
C GLU A 581 10.28 -72.47 -23.46
N PHE A 582 9.56 -71.35 -23.63
CA PHE A 582 10.03 -70.00 -23.37
C PHE A 582 8.91 -69.16 -22.74
N THR A 583 9.27 -68.07 -22.08
CA THR A 583 8.33 -67.13 -21.43
C THR A 583 7.80 -66.12 -22.45
N GLU A 584 6.48 -66.00 -22.54
CA GLU A 584 5.81 -65.03 -23.41
C GLU A 584 5.94 -63.58 -22.88
N PRO A 585 6.00 -62.54 -23.74
CA PRO A 585 5.93 -61.15 -23.30
C PRO A 585 4.55 -60.83 -22.73
N VAL A 586 4.52 -60.04 -21.65
CA VAL A 586 3.29 -59.59 -20.98
C VAL A 586 3.06 -58.11 -21.28
N PHE A 587 1.82 -57.76 -21.63
CA PHE A 587 1.41 -56.40 -21.95
C PHE A 587 0.48 -55.89 -20.87
N THR A 588 0.74 -54.70 -20.33
CA THR A 588 -0.08 -54.07 -19.30
C THR A 588 -0.39 -52.61 -19.62
N ASP A 589 -1.42 -52.07 -18.99
CA ASP A 589 -1.69 -50.63 -19.01
C ASP A 589 -0.76 -49.86 -18.06
N GLU A 590 -1.00 -48.55 -17.93
CA GLU A 590 -0.29 -47.64 -17.02
C GLU A 590 -0.44 -48.00 -15.52
N ASN A 591 -1.46 -48.80 -15.17
CA ASN A 591 -1.75 -49.26 -13.81
C ASN A 591 -1.31 -50.71 -13.57
N GLY A 592 -0.54 -51.31 -14.49
CA GLY A 592 -0.05 -52.69 -14.39
C GLY A 592 -1.10 -53.78 -14.66
N SER A 593 -2.31 -53.42 -15.10
CA SER A 593 -3.36 -54.39 -15.45
C SER A 593 -3.11 -55.02 -16.81
N SER A 594 -3.26 -56.34 -16.93
CA SER A 594 -2.97 -57.06 -18.19
C SER A 594 -3.90 -56.67 -19.33
N ILE A 595 -3.32 -56.28 -20.47
CA ILE A 595 -4.04 -56.02 -21.71
C ILE A 595 -4.21 -57.35 -22.45
N HIS A 596 -5.45 -57.75 -22.71
CA HIS A 596 -5.73 -58.93 -23.51
C HIS A 596 -5.47 -58.68 -25.00
N GLY A 597 -4.92 -59.67 -25.70
CA GLY A 597 -4.63 -59.60 -27.14
C GLY A 597 -4.02 -60.90 -27.67
N THR A 598 -3.57 -60.89 -28.92
CA THR A 598 -2.93 -62.03 -29.60
C THR A 598 -1.44 -61.75 -29.81
N ILE A 599 -0.58 -62.69 -29.43
CA ILE A 599 0.87 -62.61 -29.69
C ILE A 599 1.23 -63.43 -30.95
N THR A 600 1.79 -62.70 -31.89
CA THR A 600 2.43 -63.02 -33.17
C THR A 600 3.91 -63.44 -33.15
N TYR A 601 4.36 -64.69 -33.13
CA TYR A 601 5.82 -64.96 -33.16
C TYR A 601 6.36 -65.16 -34.57
N THR A 602 7.58 -64.69 -34.84
CA THR A 602 8.30 -64.91 -36.12
C THR A 602 9.74 -65.37 -35.85
N TYR A 603 10.12 -66.51 -36.44
CA TYR A 603 11.44 -67.09 -36.35
C TYR A 603 11.90 -67.60 -37.72
N ASN A 604 13.13 -67.27 -38.13
CA ASN A 604 13.69 -67.58 -39.46
C ASN A 604 12.76 -67.21 -40.65
N GLY A 605 12.04 -66.09 -40.53
CA GLY A 605 11.14 -65.60 -41.59
C GLY A 605 9.85 -66.41 -41.76
N GLN A 606 9.48 -67.24 -40.79
CA GLN A 606 8.17 -67.93 -40.71
C GLN A 606 7.46 -67.50 -39.43
N THR A 607 6.13 -67.40 -39.46
CA THR A 607 5.34 -66.98 -38.28
C THR A 607 4.55 -68.14 -37.66
N TYR A 608 4.38 -68.06 -36.35
CA TYR A 608 3.92 -69.12 -35.48
C TYR A 608 3.06 -68.55 -34.34
N ASP A 609 2.16 -69.37 -33.81
CA ASP A 609 1.65 -69.20 -32.45
C ASP A 609 2.66 -69.77 -31.43
N TYR A 610 2.40 -69.59 -30.14
CA TYR A 610 3.30 -70.08 -29.07
C TYR A 610 3.55 -71.59 -29.18
N ALA A 611 2.48 -72.38 -29.36
CA ALA A 611 2.57 -73.84 -29.42
C ALA A 611 3.33 -74.34 -30.66
N GLY A 612 3.13 -73.71 -31.82
CA GLY A 612 3.86 -74.00 -33.05
C GLY A 612 5.34 -73.68 -32.92
N LEU A 613 5.69 -72.49 -32.42
CA LEU A 613 7.09 -72.09 -32.23
C LEU A 613 7.78 -72.98 -31.20
N LYS A 614 7.14 -73.25 -30.06
CA LYS A 614 7.62 -74.20 -29.05
C LYS A 614 8.03 -75.53 -29.67
N ASN A 615 7.19 -76.13 -30.51
CA ASN A 615 7.53 -77.39 -31.18
C ASN A 615 8.72 -77.28 -32.14
N VAL A 616 8.92 -76.13 -32.81
CA VAL A 616 10.10 -75.88 -33.66
C VAL A 616 11.36 -75.73 -32.82
N LEU A 617 11.32 -74.96 -31.73
CA LEU A 617 12.45 -74.73 -30.85
C LEU A 617 12.85 -76.01 -30.08
N ALA A 618 11.89 -76.87 -29.75
CA ALA A 618 12.14 -78.18 -29.13
C ALA A 618 13.06 -79.08 -29.97
N GLY A 619 13.03 -78.94 -31.31
CA GLY A 619 13.86 -79.70 -32.23
C GLY A 619 15.30 -79.18 -32.42
N LEU A 620 15.66 -78.04 -31.83
CA LEU A 620 16.99 -77.46 -31.95
C LEU A 620 18.01 -78.16 -31.04
N ALA A 621 19.25 -78.26 -31.52
CA ALA A 621 20.35 -78.88 -30.79
C ALA A 621 20.89 -77.96 -29.68
N GLU A 622 21.45 -78.57 -28.63
CA GLU A 622 22.20 -77.90 -27.58
C GLU A 622 23.24 -76.91 -28.14
N GLY A 623 23.26 -75.68 -27.62
CA GLY A 623 24.13 -74.59 -28.08
C GLY A 623 23.65 -73.83 -29.33
N SER A 624 22.51 -74.19 -29.93
CA SER A 624 21.89 -73.35 -30.98
C SER A 624 21.38 -72.04 -30.39
N SER A 625 21.47 -70.93 -31.12
CA SER A 625 20.91 -69.64 -30.68
C SER A 625 20.21 -68.90 -31.83
N GLY A 626 19.40 -67.90 -31.49
CA GLY A 626 18.68 -67.10 -32.47
C GLY A 626 17.81 -66.01 -31.84
N THR A 627 17.02 -65.34 -32.68
CA THR A 627 16.09 -64.28 -32.26
C THR A 627 14.67 -64.61 -32.71
N ILE A 628 13.73 -64.55 -31.78
CA ILE A 628 12.29 -64.64 -32.00
C ILE A 628 11.76 -63.21 -32.01
N ALA A 629 11.29 -62.72 -33.16
CA ALA A 629 10.51 -61.49 -33.20
C ALA A 629 9.07 -61.78 -32.73
N TYR A 630 8.43 -60.83 -32.05
CA TYR A 630 7.02 -60.91 -31.69
C TYR A 630 6.26 -59.65 -32.10
N THR A 631 4.95 -59.79 -32.32
CA THR A 631 4.01 -58.69 -32.51
C THR A 631 2.74 -58.97 -31.71
N PHE A 632 2.37 -58.06 -30.83
CA PHE A 632 1.16 -58.10 -30.03
C PHE A 632 0.08 -57.22 -30.65
N ALA A 633 -1.05 -57.83 -30.98
CA ALA A 633 -2.27 -57.15 -31.38
C ALA A 633 -3.26 -57.16 -30.19
N PRO A 634 -3.47 -56.02 -29.49
CA PRO A 634 -4.44 -55.94 -28.41
C PRO A 634 -5.88 -56.21 -28.91
N ALA A 635 -6.71 -56.76 -28.03
CA ALA A 635 -8.09 -57.10 -28.33
C ALA A 635 -9.03 -55.87 -28.33
N SER A 636 -8.66 -54.80 -27.63
CA SER A 636 -9.29 -53.48 -27.78
C SER A 636 -8.46 -52.60 -28.70
N GLN A 637 -9.13 -51.74 -29.47
CA GLN A 637 -8.51 -50.66 -30.24
C GLN A 637 -8.00 -49.52 -29.35
N ASP A 638 -8.33 -49.55 -28.05
CA ASP A 638 -7.94 -48.55 -27.06
C ASP A 638 -6.43 -48.53 -26.77
N TYR A 639 -5.70 -49.57 -27.19
CA TYR A 639 -4.26 -49.71 -27.00
C TYR A 639 -3.53 -49.91 -28.33
N ALA A 640 -2.33 -49.33 -28.44
CA ALA A 640 -1.48 -49.46 -29.61
C ALA A 640 -0.84 -50.86 -29.70
N SER A 641 -0.77 -51.43 -30.92
CA SER A 641 -0.05 -52.68 -31.16
C SER A 641 1.44 -52.52 -30.89
N GLN A 642 2.08 -53.55 -30.33
CA GLN A 642 3.49 -53.54 -29.96
C GLN A 642 4.27 -54.62 -30.70
N SER A 643 5.56 -54.42 -30.92
CA SER A 643 6.46 -55.43 -31.49
C SER A 643 7.82 -55.37 -30.81
N GLY A 644 8.51 -56.50 -30.75
CA GLY A 644 9.85 -56.58 -30.17
C GLY A 644 10.54 -57.91 -30.48
N GLU A 645 11.64 -58.18 -29.79
CA GLU A 645 12.47 -59.36 -30.02
C GLU A 645 12.85 -60.06 -28.71
N ILE A 646 13.05 -61.38 -28.79
CA ILE A 646 13.55 -62.25 -27.72
C ILE A 646 14.72 -63.04 -28.30
N ALA A 647 15.94 -62.79 -27.83
CA ALA A 647 17.07 -63.64 -28.13
C ALA A 647 17.01 -64.92 -27.28
N PHE A 648 17.45 -66.05 -27.83
CA PHE A 648 17.51 -67.31 -27.09
C PHE A 648 18.75 -68.13 -27.37
N THR A 649 19.10 -68.99 -26.40
CA THR A 649 20.11 -70.04 -26.52
C THR A 649 19.50 -71.37 -26.06
N MET A 650 19.79 -72.44 -26.78
CA MET A 650 19.42 -73.80 -26.41
C MET A 650 20.43 -74.33 -25.39
N SER A 651 19.98 -74.66 -24.17
CA SER A 651 20.86 -75.04 -23.06
C SER A 651 20.28 -76.19 -22.24
N THR A 652 21.08 -77.22 -21.94
CA THR A 652 20.74 -78.27 -20.95
C THR A 652 21.06 -77.84 -19.52
N LEU A 653 21.62 -76.64 -19.34
CA LEU A 653 21.89 -76.05 -18.05
C LEU A 653 20.58 -75.83 -17.29
N THR A 654 20.51 -76.40 -16.09
CA THR A 654 19.40 -76.25 -15.14
C THR A 654 19.87 -75.52 -13.92
N PHE A 655 19.01 -74.71 -13.32
CA PHE A 655 19.29 -73.97 -12.09
C PHE A 655 18.32 -74.43 -11.01
N THR A 656 18.84 -74.78 -9.85
CA THR A 656 18.03 -75.35 -8.76
C THR A 656 18.40 -74.80 -7.39
N VAL A 657 17.43 -74.78 -6.48
CA VAL A 657 17.58 -74.48 -5.06
C VAL A 657 17.07 -75.69 -4.29
N GLY A 658 17.97 -76.36 -3.56
CA GLY A 658 17.62 -77.58 -2.82
C GLY A 658 17.05 -78.71 -3.68
N GLY A 659 17.37 -78.74 -4.98
CA GLY A 659 16.85 -79.72 -5.95
C GLY A 659 15.50 -79.37 -6.60
N THR A 660 14.91 -78.21 -6.30
CA THR A 660 13.75 -77.64 -7.02
C THR A 660 14.22 -76.57 -7.99
N GLU A 661 13.53 -76.34 -9.10
CA GLU A 661 13.87 -75.28 -10.08
C GLU A 661 13.99 -73.89 -9.42
N ALA A 662 15.00 -73.12 -9.83
CA ALA A 662 15.27 -71.78 -9.31
C ALA A 662 14.25 -70.76 -9.87
N THR A 663 13.49 -70.15 -8.97
CA THR A 663 12.46 -69.14 -9.28
C THR A 663 12.66 -67.91 -8.41
N ALA A 664 12.05 -66.78 -8.77
CA ALA A 664 12.12 -65.57 -7.95
C ALA A 664 11.58 -65.77 -6.52
N GLU A 665 10.73 -66.77 -6.29
CA GLU A 665 10.12 -67.10 -4.99
C GLU A 665 11.04 -67.92 -4.07
N ASN A 666 11.97 -68.71 -4.62
CA ASN A 666 12.80 -69.65 -3.85
C ASN A 666 14.33 -69.40 -3.95
N ALA A 667 14.79 -68.72 -5.00
CA ALA A 667 16.21 -68.55 -5.31
C ALA A 667 16.77 -67.18 -4.96
N VAL A 668 15.90 -66.21 -4.66
CA VAL A 668 16.28 -64.89 -4.17
C VAL A 668 15.42 -64.49 -2.98
N THR A 669 15.91 -63.57 -2.17
CA THR A 669 15.09 -62.84 -1.17
C THR A 669 14.92 -61.41 -1.64
N ILE A 670 13.67 -60.98 -1.80
CA ILE A 670 13.30 -59.62 -2.21
C ILE A 670 12.94 -58.79 -0.98
N LYS A 671 13.49 -57.57 -0.89
CA LYS A 671 13.19 -56.60 0.17
C LYS A 671 11.74 -56.11 0.02
N LYS A 672 10.88 -56.47 0.98
CA LYS A 672 9.45 -56.13 0.96
C LYS A 672 9.16 -54.62 1.00
N ASP A 673 9.95 -53.88 1.76
CA ASP A 673 9.83 -52.43 1.92
C ASP A 673 10.99 -51.73 1.16
N ALA A 674 11.17 -52.09 -0.12
CA ALA A 674 12.13 -51.43 -1.00
C ALA A 674 11.63 -50.03 -1.38
N VAL A 675 12.53 -49.07 -1.35
CA VAL A 675 12.26 -47.67 -1.67
C VAL A 675 13.28 -47.17 -2.68
N TYR A 676 12.87 -46.21 -3.52
CA TYR A 676 13.79 -45.57 -4.44
C TYR A 676 15.06 -45.08 -3.72
N GLY A 677 16.23 -45.32 -4.32
CA GLY A 677 17.53 -45.08 -3.72
C GLY A 677 18.21 -46.33 -3.11
N ASP A 678 17.47 -47.41 -2.82
CA ASP A 678 18.07 -48.73 -2.58
C ASP A 678 18.74 -49.23 -3.87
N SER A 679 19.89 -49.91 -3.77
CA SER A 679 20.53 -50.57 -4.91
C SER A 679 19.95 -51.95 -5.20
N TRP A 680 20.08 -52.42 -6.44
CA TRP A 680 19.59 -53.75 -6.83
C TRP A 680 20.12 -54.90 -5.96
N SER A 681 21.37 -54.82 -5.49
CA SER A 681 21.96 -55.78 -4.54
C SER A 681 21.46 -55.69 -3.09
N GLU A 682 20.81 -54.58 -2.71
CA GLU A 682 20.13 -54.43 -1.42
C GLU A 682 18.67 -54.89 -1.50
N ILE A 683 18.02 -54.68 -2.67
CA ILE A 683 16.65 -55.10 -2.95
C ILE A 683 16.58 -56.62 -3.16
N VAL A 684 17.51 -57.21 -3.92
CA VAL A 684 17.50 -58.63 -4.29
C VAL A 684 18.77 -59.31 -3.80
N LYS A 685 18.62 -60.31 -2.93
CA LYS A 685 19.73 -61.16 -2.47
C LYS A 685 19.63 -62.55 -3.07
N ILE A 686 20.65 -62.93 -3.84
CA ILE A 686 20.76 -64.27 -4.43
C ILE A 686 21.01 -65.30 -3.31
N GLY A 687 20.21 -66.37 -3.30
CA GLY A 687 20.36 -67.51 -2.39
C GLY A 687 21.37 -68.54 -2.90
N SER A 688 21.34 -69.74 -2.31
CA SER A 688 22.19 -70.86 -2.76
C SER A 688 21.58 -71.53 -3.99
N ILE A 689 22.01 -71.10 -5.18
CA ILE A 689 21.64 -71.70 -6.47
C ILE A 689 22.71 -72.70 -6.90
N THR A 690 22.28 -73.85 -7.39
CA THR A 690 23.11 -74.87 -8.04
C THR A 690 22.79 -74.89 -9.53
N ALA A 691 23.79 -74.60 -10.37
CA ALA A 691 23.76 -74.82 -11.80
C ALA A 691 24.16 -76.28 -12.10
N GLY A 692 23.53 -76.93 -13.08
CA GLY A 692 23.84 -78.32 -13.42
C GLY A 692 23.43 -78.73 -14.82
N THR A 693 24.28 -79.55 -15.46
CA THR A 693 24.12 -80.05 -16.84
C THR A 693 23.54 -81.48 -16.89
N GLY A 694 23.26 -82.07 -15.72
CA GLY A 694 22.90 -83.48 -15.55
C GLY A 694 24.10 -84.43 -15.44
N ALA A 695 25.31 -83.99 -15.79
CA ALA A 695 26.55 -84.75 -15.63
C ALA A 695 27.51 -84.10 -14.61
N GLY A 696 27.56 -82.76 -14.55
CA GLY A 696 28.23 -81.99 -13.52
C GLY A 696 27.34 -80.91 -12.90
N THR A 697 27.79 -80.37 -11.76
CA THR A 697 27.14 -79.28 -11.02
C THR A 697 28.14 -78.23 -10.56
N ASP A 698 27.70 -76.98 -10.53
CA ASP A 698 28.40 -75.85 -9.94
C ASP A 698 27.48 -75.17 -8.91
N SER A 699 28.04 -74.77 -7.78
CA SER A 699 27.33 -74.09 -6.69
C SER A 699 28.21 -73.02 -6.05
N ASP A 700 29.25 -72.56 -6.76
CA ASP A 700 30.01 -71.39 -6.34
C ASP A 700 29.14 -70.15 -6.51
N SER A 701 28.76 -69.53 -5.38
CA SER A 701 27.98 -68.29 -5.35
C SER A 701 28.64 -67.15 -6.12
N ALA A 702 29.97 -67.16 -6.33
CA ALA A 702 30.67 -66.14 -7.10
C ALA A 702 30.33 -66.17 -8.61
N HIS A 703 29.81 -67.29 -9.11
CA HIS A 703 29.35 -67.43 -10.49
C HIS A 703 27.92 -66.93 -10.71
N PHE A 704 27.19 -66.51 -9.67
CA PHE A 704 25.81 -66.01 -9.77
C PHE A 704 25.76 -64.51 -9.48
N THR A 705 25.32 -63.71 -10.46
CA THR A 705 25.32 -62.24 -10.39
C THR A 705 23.99 -61.66 -10.82
N LEU A 706 23.57 -60.52 -10.25
CA LEU A 706 22.47 -59.74 -10.83
C LEU A 706 22.94 -59.10 -12.15
N ARG A 707 22.07 -59.05 -13.15
CA ARG A 707 22.33 -58.33 -14.41
C ARG A 707 22.25 -56.83 -14.19
N GLU A 708 21.28 -56.41 -13.37
CA GLU A 708 20.98 -55.02 -13.09
C GLU A 708 21.98 -54.46 -12.08
N SER A 709 22.39 -53.21 -12.32
CA SER A 709 23.33 -52.48 -11.47
C SER A 709 22.79 -51.09 -11.16
N GLY A 710 23.32 -50.45 -10.12
CA GLY A 710 22.78 -49.18 -9.65
C GLY A 710 21.46 -49.34 -8.90
N ARG A 711 20.52 -48.42 -9.16
CA ARG A 711 19.25 -48.27 -8.45
C ARG A 711 18.09 -48.26 -9.45
N PRO A 712 16.97 -48.95 -9.19
CA PRO A 712 15.76 -48.80 -9.98
C PRO A 712 15.03 -47.48 -9.68
N ASP A 713 14.19 -47.05 -10.62
CA ASP A 713 13.14 -46.05 -10.41
C ASP A 713 12.08 -46.56 -9.40
N ALA A 714 11.30 -45.64 -8.84
CA ALA A 714 10.09 -46.03 -8.12
C ALA A 714 9.00 -46.53 -9.10
N GLY A 715 8.23 -47.50 -8.64
CA GLY A 715 7.10 -48.08 -9.35
C GLY A 715 6.91 -49.54 -8.95
N ASP A 716 5.71 -50.04 -9.19
CA ASP A 716 5.37 -51.43 -8.95
C ASP A 716 6.07 -52.33 -9.99
N ALA A 717 6.44 -53.55 -9.60
CA ALA A 717 6.96 -54.59 -10.48
C ALA A 717 8.24 -54.27 -11.30
N GLN A 718 9.21 -53.54 -10.73
CA GLN A 718 10.55 -53.34 -11.33
C GLN A 718 11.21 -54.68 -11.61
N SER A 719 11.68 -54.92 -12.84
CA SER A 719 12.16 -56.24 -13.27
C SER A 719 13.67 -56.41 -13.06
N PHE A 720 14.09 -57.62 -12.67
CA PHE A 720 15.50 -58.00 -12.51
C PHE A 720 15.81 -59.41 -13.02
N GLN A 721 17.08 -59.70 -13.27
CA GLN A 721 17.58 -61.01 -13.70
C GLN A 721 18.78 -61.46 -12.88
N VAL A 722 18.80 -62.75 -12.53
CA VAL A 722 20.03 -63.41 -12.07
C VAL A 722 20.68 -64.09 -13.27
N LEU A 723 21.99 -63.93 -13.40
CA LEU A 723 22.84 -64.52 -14.43
C LEU A 723 23.80 -65.53 -13.81
N TYR A 724 24.23 -66.51 -14.62
CA TYR A 724 25.27 -67.47 -14.28
C TYR A 724 26.47 -67.35 -15.23
N ASN A 725 27.65 -67.30 -14.64
CA ASN A 725 28.95 -67.08 -15.27
C ASN A 725 29.98 -68.05 -14.67
N GLY A 726 30.03 -69.28 -15.18
CA GLY A 726 30.84 -70.35 -14.59
C GLY A 726 31.26 -71.43 -15.59
N THR A 727 31.94 -72.48 -15.12
CA THR A 727 32.43 -73.57 -15.98
C THR A 727 32.10 -74.94 -15.38
N ILE A 728 31.25 -75.70 -16.08
CA ILE A 728 30.88 -77.07 -15.72
C ILE A 728 31.52 -78.01 -16.74
N GLU A 729 32.27 -79.00 -16.26
CA GLU A 729 32.90 -80.05 -17.07
C GLU A 729 33.78 -79.55 -18.23
N GLY A 730 34.34 -78.34 -18.10
CA GLY A 730 35.20 -77.71 -19.12
C GLY A 730 34.45 -76.93 -20.21
N LYS A 731 33.11 -76.87 -20.17
CA LYS A 731 32.30 -75.92 -20.96
C LYS A 731 32.04 -74.67 -20.10
N THR A 732 32.48 -73.52 -20.60
CA THR A 732 32.24 -72.21 -19.97
C THR A 732 30.90 -71.65 -20.46
N TYR A 733 30.17 -71.06 -19.52
CA TYR A 733 28.87 -70.44 -19.69
C TYR A 733 28.98 -68.96 -19.30
N THR A 734 28.31 -68.06 -20.02
CA THR A 734 28.49 -66.62 -19.84
C THR A 734 27.17 -65.90 -20.00
N ASP A 735 26.81 -65.10 -18.99
CA ASP A 735 25.55 -64.36 -18.87
C ASP A 735 24.28 -65.21 -19.11
N GLU A 736 24.33 -66.48 -18.71
CA GLU A 736 23.19 -67.40 -18.80
C GLU A 736 22.10 -66.96 -17.84
N VAL A 737 20.89 -66.67 -18.33
CA VAL A 737 19.78 -66.23 -17.48
C VAL A 737 19.30 -67.39 -16.61
N VAL A 738 19.40 -67.20 -15.30
CA VAL A 738 19.02 -68.15 -14.24
C VAL A 738 17.54 -68.04 -13.93
N LEU A 739 17.06 -66.80 -13.76
CA LEU A 739 15.67 -66.45 -13.53
C LEU A 739 15.44 -64.97 -13.84
N THR A 740 14.19 -64.60 -14.05
CA THR A 740 13.73 -63.20 -14.04
C THR A 740 12.73 -63.05 -12.89
N GLY A 741 12.77 -61.91 -12.19
CA GLY A 741 11.87 -61.59 -11.09
C GLY A 741 11.41 -60.14 -11.13
N LYS A 742 10.51 -59.79 -10.21
CA LYS A 742 9.94 -58.46 -10.04
C LYS A 742 10.02 -58.02 -8.59
N ALA A 743 10.34 -56.75 -8.35
CA ALA A 743 10.36 -56.13 -7.03
C ALA A 743 9.57 -54.81 -7.07
N ASP A 744 8.69 -54.59 -6.11
CA ASP A 744 7.98 -53.33 -5.96
C ASP A 744 8.90 -52.33 -5.27
N VAL A 745 9.03 -51.12 -5.84
CA VAL A 745 9.92 -50.07 -5.32
C VAL A 745 9.07 -48.85 -5.01
N ALA A 746 8.75 -48.63 -3.74
CA ALA A 746 7.94 -47.51 -3.33
C ALA A 746 8.68 -46.17 -3.56
N LYS A 747 7.90 -45.09 -3.80
CA LYS A 747 8.45 -43.74 -3.85
C LYS A 747 9.19 -43.42 -2.56
N ARG A 748 10.32 -42.73 -2.67
CA ARG A 748 11.07 -42.32 -1.49
C ARG A 748 10.40 -41.12 -0.85
N THR A 749 9.84 -41.30 0.34
CA THR A 749 9.28 -40.20 1.14
C THR A 749 10.39 -39.24 1.55
N VAL A 750 10.32 -37.99 1.08
CA VAL A 750 11.22 -36.89 1.48
C VAL A 750 10.48 -35.88 2.35
N THR A 751 11.23 -35.16 3.17
CA THR A 751 10.71 -34.09 4.03
C THR A 751 11.49 -32.82 3.74
N ALA A 752 10.78 -31.74 3.43
CA ALA A 752 11.38 -30.42 3.24
C ALA A 752 11.51 -29.71 4.58
N ALA A 753 12.74 -29.33 4.94
CA ALA A 753 13.04 -28.44 6.06
C ALA A 753 13.61 -27.11 5.54
N ALA A 754 13.59 -26.06 6.39
CA ALA A 754 13.92 -24.71 5.95
C ALA A 754 15.30 -24.55 5.30
N GLY A 755 16.31 -25.28 5.78
CA GLY A 755 17.66 -25.23 5.21
C GLY A 755 18.27 -23.83 5.26
N SER A 756 18.67 -23.32 4.10
CA SER A 756 19.09 -21.93 3.92
C SER A 756 17.96 -21.01 3.46
N CYS A 757 16.83 -21.57 3.03
CA CYS A 757 15.68 -20.85 2.50
C CYS A 757 15.06 -19.92 3.54
N ARG A 758 14.68 -18.72 3.10
CA ARG A 758 13.96 -17.69 3.86
C ARG A 758 13.00 -16.94 2.97
N ILE A 759 11.91 -16.45 3.54
CA ILE A 759 11.03 -15.49 2.87
C ILE A 759 11.54 -14.08 3.19
N THR A 760 11.86 -13.33 2.15
CA THR A 760 12.41 -11.97 2.26
C THR A 760 11.57 -10.94 1.54
N LYS A 761 11.34 -9.79 2.19
CA LYS A 761 10.91 -8.55 1.52
C LYS A 761 11.55 -7.32 2.18
N VAL A 762 11.42 -6.16 1.54
CA VAL A 762 11.71 -4.86 2.16
C VAL A 762 10.43 -4.37 2.85
N TYR A 763 10.55 -3.65 3.96
CA TYR A 763 9.41 -3.09 4.67
C TYR A 763 8.56 -2.17 3.76
N ASP A 764 7.30 -2.56 3.60
CA ASP A 764 6.30 -1.99 2.68
C ASP A 764 4.99 -1.58 3.41
N LYS A 765 4.96 -1.75 4.74
CA LYS A 765 3.79 -1.55 5.63
C LYS A 765 2.66 -2.57 5.46
N THR A 766 2.80 -3.60 4.63
CA THR A 766 1.76 -4.59 4.40
C THR A 766 2.14 -5.96 4.96
N ARG A 767 1.15 -6.85 5.03
CA ARG A 767 1.34 -8.26 5.36
C ARG A 767 1.54 -9.15 4.11
N ASP A 768 1.69 -8.54 2.95
CA ASP A 768 1.71 -9.25 1.66
C ASP A 768 2.92 -10.19 1.57
N PRO A 769 2.79 -11.33 0.85
CA PRO A 769 3.84 -12.33 0.73
C PRO A 769 5.11 -11.74 0.12
N GLY A 770 6.26 -12.15 0.67
CA GLY A 770 7.58 -11.83 0.13
C GLY A 770 8.10 -12.91 -0.79
N THR A 771 9.35 -12.78 -1.21
CA THR A 771 9.99 -13.72 -2.14
C THR A 771 10.78 -14.78 -1.38
N ALA A 772 10.63 -16.05 -1.74
CA ALA A 772 11.50 -17.12 -1.25
C ALA A 772 12.92 -16.96 -1.82
N SER A 773 13.94 -17.05 -0.97
CA SER A 773 15.35 -16.99 -1.37
C SER A 773 16.20 -17.98 -0.58
N GLY A 774 17.17 -18.60 -1.25
CA GLY A 774 17.95 -19.72 -0.71
C GLY A 774 17.26 -21.07 -0.88
N GLU A 775 17.92 -22.13 -0.43
CA GLU A 775 17.58 -23.53 -0.72
C GLU A 775 16.97 -24.25 0.48
N LEU A 776 15.90 -25.01 0.24
CA LEU A 776 15.32 -25.93 1.22
C LEU A 776 16.31 -27.07 1.53
N ALA A 777 16.38 -27.48 2.79
CA ALA A 777 17.10 -28.70 3.17
C ALA A 777 16.17 -29.90 3.00
N ILE A 778 16.36 -30.67 1.93
CA ILE A 778 15.59 -31.88 1.67
C ILE A 778 16.20 -33.05 2.44
N GLN A 779 15.43 -33.63 3.34
CA GLN A 779 15.84 -34.78 4.15
C GLN A 779 15.40 -36.08 3.48
N ASN A 780 16.18 -37.14 3.70
CA ASN A 780 16.00 -38.46 3.09
C ASN A 780 16.08 -38.47 1.54
N LEU A 781 16.81 -37.53 0.92
CA LEU A 781 17.15 -37.61 -0.50
C LEU A 781 18.10 -38.81 -0.76
N ALA A 782 18.00 -39.45 -1.93
CA ALA A 782 18.96 -40.48 -2.31
C ALA A 782 20.32 -39.86 -2.65
N SER A 783 21.42 -40.50 -2.23
CA SER A 783 22.77 -39.95 -2.40
C SER A 783 23.14 -39.83 -3.89
N GLY A 784 23.44 -38.63 -4.37
CA GLY A 784 23.72 -38.33 -5.78
C GLY A 784 22.60 -37.62 -6.54
N ASP A 785 21.40 -37.50 -5.95
CA ASP A 785 20.26 -36.78 -6.56
C ASP A 785 20.24 -35.28 -6.21
N GLU A 786 21.36 -34.77 -5.67
CA GLU A 786 21.56 -33.41 -5.20
C GLU A 786 21.42 -32.39 -6.35
N GLY A 787 20.22 -31.81 -6.47
CA GLY A 787 19.87 -30.83 -7.51
C GLY A 787 18.87 -31.33 -8.57
N LEU A 788 18.39 -32.59 -8.50
CA LEU A 788 17.39 -33.13 -9.45
C LEU A 788 15.94 -32.91 -9.01
N LEU A 789 15.71 -32.52 -7.75
CA LEU A 789 14.37 -32.34 -7.18
C LEU A 789 13.94 -30.86 -7.23
N THR A 790 12.83 -30.55 -7.91
CA THR A 790 12.25 -29.19 -7.92
C THR A 790 11.06 -29.12 -6.96
N ILE A 791 11.14 -28.25 -5.96
CA ILE A 791 10.02 -27.97 -5.05
C ILE A 791 9.69 -26.48 -5.14
N THR A 792 8.46 -26.18 -5.57
CA THR A 792 7.92 -24.82 -5.61
C THR A 792 7.52 -24.39 -4.21
N VAL A 793 7.90 -23.17 -3.83
CA VAL A 793 7.55 -22.54 -2.55
C VAL A 793 6.58 -21.40 -2.83
N THR A 794 5.36 -21.50 -2.32
CA THR A 794 4.35 -20.43 -2.37
C THR A 794 4.25 -19.75 -1.00
N PRO A 795 4.77 -18.53 -0.82
CA PRO A 795 4.75 -17.86 0.47
C PRO A 795 3.36 -17.34 0.84
N GLY A 796 2.94 -17.57 2.08
CA GLY A 796 1.76 -16.94 2.66
C GLY A 796 2.02 -15.51 3.15
N ALA A 797 0.97 -14.88 3.67
CA ALA A 797 1.05 -13.56 4.27
C ALA A 797 1.93 -13.56 5.53
N TYR A 798 2.74 -12.52 5.67
CA TYR A 798 3.54 -12.20 6.85
C TYR A 798 2.60 -11.96 8.07
N PRO A 799 2.69 -12.69 9.21
CA PRO A 799 1.95 -12.43 10.45
C PRO A 799 1.81 -10.96 10.93
N ASP A 800 2.81 -10.12 10.67
CA ASP A 800 2.95 -8.72 11.09
C ASP A 800 3.68 -7.92 9.99
N ALA A 801 3.30 -6.67 9.72
CA ALA A 801 3.97 -5.87 8.69
C ALA A 801 5.39 -5.41 9.09
N ASN A 802 5.71 -5.39 10.39
CA ASN A 802 6.92 -4.77 10.94
C ASN A 802 8.17 -5.67 10.91
N VAL A 803 9.36 -5.05 10.77
CA VAL A 803 10.68 -5.71 10.78
C VAL A 803 10.88 -6.63 11.98
N ASN A 804 10.56 -6.15 13.19
CA ASN A 804 10.70 -6.93 14.42
C ASN A 804 9.51 -7.86 14.72
N GLY A 805 8.43 -7.76 13.94
CA GLY A 805 7.17 -8.47 14.22
C GLY A 805 7.24 -9.98 13.98
N GLN A 806 8.29 -10.48 13.32
CA GLN A 806 8.31 -11.85 12.82
C GLN A 806 9.66 -12.54 12.78
N LYS A 807 9.57 -13.88 12.82
CA LYS A 807 10.69 -14.80 12.55
C LYS A 807 10.32 -15.93 11.59
N LYS A 808 9.04 -16.09 11.21
CA LYS A 808 8.54 -17.21 10.41
C LYS A 808 7.34 -16.83 9.54
N VAL A 809 7.30 -17.36 8.31
CA VAL A 809 6.19 -17.26 7.36
C VAL A 809 5.75 -18.68 7.00
N ALA A 810 4.45 -18.94 7.03
CA ALA A 810 3.88 -20.20 6.54
C ALA A 810 3.91 -20.24 5.01
N VAL A 811 4.36 -21.35 4.44
CA VAL A 811 4.45 -21.56 2.99
C VAL A 811 3.78 -22.87 2.60
N THR A 812 3.21 -22.91 1.40
CA THR A 812 2.79 -24.15 0.75
C THR A 812 3.93 -24.65 -0.14
N LEU A 813 4.12 -25.97 -0.17
CA LEU A 813 5.15 -26.66 -0.93
C LEU A 813 4.51 -27.60 -1.95
N ALA A 814 4.99 -27.57 -3.19
CA ALA A 814 4.60 -28.51 -4.24
C ALA A 814 5.84 -29.17 -4.84
N LEU A 815 5.83 -30.49 -4.98
CA LEU A 815 6.85 -31.23 -5.74
C LEU A 815 6.49 -31.17 -7.22
N GLU A 816 7.44 -30.82 -8.08
CA GLU A 816 7.22 -30.62 -9.52
C GLU A 816 8.34 -31.26 -10.36
N GLY A 817 8.05 -31.45 -11.66
CA GLY A 817 9.00 -31.99 -12.64
C GLY A 817 9.28 -33.49 -12.48
N GLU A 818 10.42 -33.93 -13.03
CA GLU A 818 10.78 -35.36 -13.16
C GLU A 818 10.86 -36.10 -11.81
N GLY A 819 11.15 -35.39 -10.72
CA GLY A 819 11.20 -35.93 -9.36
C GLY A 819 9.88 -36.55 -8.88
N LEU A 820 8.73 -36.15 -9.44
CA LEU A 820 7.41 -36.69 -9.10
C LEU A 820 7.28 -38.20 -9.31
N LYS A 821 8.09 -38.79 -10.20
CA LYS A 821 8.07 -40.24 -10.46
C LYS A 821 8.64 -41.03 -9.27
N ASN A 822 9.77 -40.57 -8.73
CA ASN A 822 10.59 -41.32 -7.77
C ASN A 822 10.43 -40.89 -6.30
N TYR A 823 9.89 -39.70 -6.07
CA TYR A 823 9.76 -39.10 -4.74
C TYR A 823 8.31 -38.73 -4.40
N GLU A 824 8.01 -38.72 -3.11
CA GLU A 824 6.80 -38.12 -2.55
C GLU A 824 7.17 -37.17 -1.41
N LEU A 825 6.45 -36.04 -1.30
CA LEU A 825 6.71 -35.03 -0.27
C LEU A 825 5.78 -35.26 0.92
N LEU A 826 6.36 -35.50 2.11
CA LEU A 826 5.59 -35.77 3.32
C LEU A 826 4.84 -34.54 3.86
N ASN A 827 5.38 -33.35 3.63
CA ASN A 827 4.84 -32.09 4.14
C ASN A 827 4.55 -31.10 3.00
N ASP A 828 3.26 -30.88 2.74
CA ASP A 828 2.73 -29.87 1.81
C ASP A 828 2.85 -28.43 2.36
N THR A 829 3.24 -28.29 3.62
CA THR A 829 3.33 -27.02 4.35
C THR A 829 4.59 -26.98 5.20
N LEU A 830 5.12 -25.77 5.39
CA LEU A 830 6.32 -25.51 6.18
C LEU A 830 6.30 -24.08 6.75
N GLU A 831 6.90 -23.87 7.92
CA GLU A 831 7.25 -22.53 8.38
C GLU A 831 8.70 -22.21 8.00
N LEU A 832 8.90 -21.26 7.08
CA LEU A 832 10.22 -20.77 6.70
C LEU A 832 10.61 -19.53 7.50
N PRO A 833 11.91 -19.33 7.81
CA PRO A 833 12.40 -18.08 8.38
C PRO A 833 11.92 -16.86 7.57
N GLY A 834 11.23 -15.95 8.24
CA GLY A 834 10.79 -14.68 7.66
C GLY A 834 11.75 -13.55 8.01
N GLU A 835 12.22 -12.82 7.02
CA GLU A 835 13.05 -11.62 7.17
C GLU A 835 12.39 -10.45 6.43
N ILE A 836 11.88 -9.46 7.16
CA ILE A 836 11.54 -8.16 6.58
C ILE A 836 12.75 -7.27 6.80
N LYS A 837 13.36 -6.77 5.71
CA LYS A 837 14.50 -5.86 5.78
C LYS A 837 14.02 -4.43 6.03
N PRO A 838 14.65 -3.66 6.93
CA PRO A 838 14.34 -2.25 7.11
C PRO A 838 14.36 -1.49 5.78
N LYS A 839 13.37 -0.63 5.56
CA LYS A 839 13.37 0.27 4.40
C LYS A 839 14.45 1.32 4.61
N SER A 840 15.47 1.32 3.76
CA SER A 840 16.49 2.38 3.77
C SER A 840 15.88 3.67 3.24
N ILE A 841 16.00 4.76 3.99
CA ILE A 841 15.37 6.04 3.67
C ILE A 841 16.33 7.21 3.89
N ALA A 842 16.03 8.36 3.28
CA ALA A 842 16.62 9.65 3.64
C ALA A 842 15.51 10.46 4.34
N PRO A 843 15.43 10.45 5.67
CA PRO A 843 14.26 10.99 6.35
C PRO A 843 14.26 12.51 6.32
N VAL A 844 13.09 13.09 6.08
CA VAL A 844 12.85 14.52 6.18
C VAL A 844 12.38 14.83 7.60
N VAL A 845 13.15 15.65 8.32
CA VAL A 845 12.85 16.06 9.69
C VAL A 845 12.35 17.50 9.68
N LYS A 846 11.10 17.71 10.09
CA LYS A 846 10.47 19.02 10.20
C LYS A 846 10.11 19.33 11.64
N VAL A 847 10.52 20.51 12.10
CA VAL A 847 9.98 21.14 13.31
C VAL A 847 8.91 22.14 12.86
N SER A 848 7.72 22.03 13.44
CA SER A 848 6.58 22.91 13.14
C SER A 848 6.17 23.71 14.38
N GLY A 849 5.50 24.86 14.20
CA GLY A 849 5.03 25.72 15.30
C GLY A 849 6.02 26.79 15.76
N SER A 850 5.54 27.70 16.60
CA SER A 850 6.30 28.83 17.16
C SER A 850 6.55 28.62 18.66
N TYR A 851 7.78 28.85 19.10
CA TYR A 851 8.22 28.51 20.45
C TYR A 851 8.71 29.76 21.16
N SER A 852 8.20 30.04 22.35
CA SER A 852 8.73 31.08 23.24
C SER A 852 9.12 30.48 24.58
N PHE A 853 10.22 30.94 25.19
CA PHE A 853 10.68 30.41 26.46
C PHE A 853 9.69 30.67 27.61
N THR A 854 9.17 29.61 28.23
CA THR A 854 8.18 29.68 29.32
C THR A 854 8.78 29.51 30.73
N GLY A 855 10.10 29.36 30.84
CA GLY A 855 10.78 29.00 32.10
C GLY A 855 11.13 27.52 32.24
N SER A 856 10.99 26.71 31.19
CA SER A 856 11.32 25.28 31.17
C SER A 856 11.84 24.84 29.80
N ALA A 857 12.30 23.59 29.70
CA ALA A 857 12.80 23.02 28.45
C ALA A 857 11.68 22.95 27.39
N VAL A 858 11.98 23.35 26.16
CA VAL A 858 11.03 23.34 25.05
C VAL A 858 11.18 22.05 24.24
N THR A 859 10.08 21.33 24.07
CA THR A 859 9.99 20.17 23.16
C THR A 859 9.23 20.61 21.92
N PRO A 860 9.83 20.53 20.71
CA PRO A 860 9.14 20.88 19.47
C PRO A 860 8.21 19.76 19.01
N ALA A 861 7.10 20.14 18.38
CA ALA A 861 6.33 19.27 17.51
C ALA A 861 7.19 18.89 16.29
N LEU A 862 7.40 17.58 16.15
CA LEU A 862 8.27 16.98 15.13
C LEU A 862 7.42 16.22 14.12
N THR A 863 7.83 16.25 12.85
CA THR A 863 7.35 15.32 11.84
C THR A 863 8.57 14.73 11.15
N VAL A 864 8.66 13.41 11.15
CA VAL A 864 9.69 12.65 10.44
C VAL A 864 8.98 11.87 9.34
N SER A 865 9.40 12.02 8.09
CA SER A 865 8.86 11.27 6.96
C SER A 865 9.99 10.58 6.19
N ASP A 866 9.68 9.53 5.42
CA ASP A 866 10.63 8.97 4.44
C ASP A 866 10.63 9.74 3.10
N GLY A 867 10.15 10.98 3.13
CA GLY A 867 9.78 11.74 1.96
C GLY A 867 8.46 11.30 1.33
N THR A 868 7.96 10.08 1.55
CA THR A 868 6.57 9.62 1.24
C THR A 868 5.65 9.92 2.41
N ASP A 869 5.75 9.08 3.42
CA ASP A 869 4.80 8.98 4.50
C ASP A 869 5.43 9.46 5.80
N VAL A 870 4.59 9.91 6.73
CA VAL A 870 5.04 10.17 8.10
C VAL A 870 5.39 8.83 8.76
N LEU A 871 6.60 8.74 9.32
CA LEU A 871 7.03 7.62 10.16
C LEU A 871 6.26 7.68 11.49
N ALA A 872 5.97 6.52 12.07
CA ALA A 872 5.45 6.52 13.43
C ALA A 872 6.56 7.00 14.39
N GLU A 873 6.20 7.64 15.50
CA GLU A 873 7.16 8.01 16.56
C GLU A 873 7.91 6.79 17.14
N THR A 874 7.40 5.58 16.89
CA THR A 874 8.05 4.31 17.22
C THR A 874 9.21 3.93 16.30
N ASP A 875 9.35 4.53 15.12
CA ASP A 875 10.36 4.17 14.11
C ASP A 875 11.69 4.95 14.24
N TYR A 876 11.70 6.05 14.99
CA TYR A 876 12.86 6.92 15.18
C TYR A 876 13.14 7.26 16.64
N GLU A 877 14.33 7.80 16.90
CA GLU A 877 14.70 8.44 18.16
C GLU A 877 15.05 9.90 17.90
N ALA A 878 14.57 10.81 18.74
CA ALA A 878 14.77 12.25 18.62
C ALA A 878 15.45 12.81 19.87
N VAL A 879 16.65 13.36 19.71
CA VAL A 879 17.48 13.91 20.81
C VAL A 879 17.54 15.43 20.69
N LEU A 880 17.08 16.12 21.74
CA LEU A 880 17.08 17.59 21.80
C LEU A 880 18.35 18.15 22.43
N SER A 881 18.83 19.28 21.90
CA SER A 881 19.94 20.05 22.46
C SER A 881 19.66 21.56 22.39
N ASN A 882 20.29 22.32 23.30
CA ASN A 882 20.14 23.77 23.46
C ASN A 882 18.68 24.26 23.71
N ASN A 883 17.78 23.38 24.11
CA ASN A 883 16.34 23.66 24.22
C ASN A 883 15.87 24.25 25.57
N LYS A 884 16.79 24.77 26.39
CA LYS A 884 16.51 25.25 27.78
C LYS A 884 16.61 26.77 27.95
N SER A 885 16.83 27.51 26.87
CA SER A 885 17.01 28.95 26.81
C SER A 885 16.50 29.50 25.50
N ALA A 886 16.29 30.81 25.40
CA ALA A 886 15.96 31.45 24.12
C ALA A 886 17.17 31.47 23.18
N GLY A 887 16.95 31.26 21.88
CA GLY A 887 17.99 31.10 20.87
C GLY A 887 17.72 29.90 19.96
N THR A 888 18.76 29.39 19.30
CA THR A 888 18.64 28.25 18.37
C THR A 888 18.85 26.92 19.10
N ALA A 889 17.78 26.16 19.21
CA ALA A 889 17.78 24.76 19.66
C ALA A 889 17.87 23.80 18.46
N LYS A 890 18.20 22.54 18.73
CA LYS A 890 18.29 21.48 17.71
C LYS A 890 17.61 20.20 18.17
N VAL A 891 17.07 19.46 17.21
CA VAL A 891 16.68 18.05 17.32
C VAL A 891 17.54 17.23 16.36
N SER A 892 18.12 16.13 16.85
CA SER A 892 18.84 15.15 16.04
C SER A 892 18.03 13.86 15.99
N VAL A 893 17.79 13.33 14.79
CA VAL A 893 16.87 12.21 14.54
C VAL A 893 17.60 11.04 13.91
N SER A 894 17.66 9.93 14.63
CA SER A 894 18.30 8.66 14.25
C SER A 894 17.27 7.55 14.07
N PRO A 895 17.54 6.51 13.26
CA PRO A 895 16.66 5.36 13.19
C PRO A 895 16.62 4.69 14.55
N LYS A 896 15.45 4.22 14.97
CA LYS A 896 15.38 3.39 16.17
C LYS A 896 16.13 2.08 15.91
N ALA A 897 16.91 1.62 16.88
CA ALA A 897 17.65 0.38 16.74
C ALA A 897 16.69 -0.80 16.47
N GLY A 898 16.89 -1.50 15.35
CA GLY A 898 15.99 -2.56 14.88
C GLY A 898 14.63 -2.08 14.36
N GLY A 899 14.42 -0.78 14.12
CA GLY A 899 13.17 -0.25 13.60
C GLY A 899 12.83 -0.70 12.18
N ASN A 900 11.65 -0.31 11.70
CA ASN A 900 11.19 -0.62 10.34
C ASN A 900 12.01 0.06 9.23
N TYR A 901 12.88 0.99 9.61
CA TYR A 901 13.58 1.90 8.73
C TYR A 901 15.05 2.03 9.14
N THR A 902 15.91 2.41 8.20
CA THR A 902 17.34 2.67 8.46
C THR A 902 17.84 3.90 7.70
N TRP A 903 18.69 4.70 8.35
CA TRP A 903 19.43 5.82 7.76
C TRP A 903 20.70 6.11 8.55
N SER A 904 21.69 6.71 7.90
CA SER A 904 22.90 7.22 8.55
C SER A 904 23.53 8.31 7.67
N PRO A 905 24.03 9.43 8.23
CA PRO A 905 24.04 9.79 9.66
C PRO A 905 22.65 10.19 10.18
N ALA A 906 22.55 10.50 11.47
CA ALA A 906 21.36 11.13 12.05
C ALA A 906 21.10 12.51 11.40
N VAL A 907 19.82 12.85 11.21
CA VAL A 907 19.41 14.11 10.56
C VAL A 907 19.11 15.16 11.62
N GLU A 908 19.77 16.32 11.54
CA GLU A 908 19.50 17.44 12.44
C GLU A 908 18.52 18.46 11.84
N ALA A 909 17.54 18.89 12.63
CA ALA A 909 16.75 20.10 12.36
C ALA A 909 16.96 21.12 13.48
N SER A 910 16.99 22.41 13.12
CA SER A 910 17.12 23.52 14.08
C SER A 910 15.78 24.22 14.24
N PHE A 911 15.51 24.74 15.44
CA PHE A 911 14.33 25.55 15.72
C PHE A 911 14.68 26.72 16.64
N THR A 912 13.97 27.83 16.49
CA THR A 912 14.19 29.02 17.31
C THR A 912 13.23 29.00 18.49
N ILE A 913 13.77 29.24 19.68
CA ILE A 913 13.02 29.56 20.89
C ILE A 913 13.10 31.08 21.07
N ASP A 914 12.01 31.77 20.79
CA ASP A 914 11.87 33.20 20.99
C ASP A 914 11.91 33.55 22.48
N LYS A 915 12.27 34.80 22.76
CA LYS A 915 12.24 35.31 24.13
C LYS A 915 10.80 35.40 24.63
N GLY A 916 10.54 34.79 25.78
CA GLY A 916 9.20 34.74 26.36
C GLY A 916 8.82 36.01 27.11
N ASN A 917 7.55 36.10 27.48
CA ASN A 917 7.08 37.12 28.40
C ASN A 917 7.55 36.78 29.83
N TYR A 918 8.23 37.71 30.50
CA TYR A 918 8.62 37.50 31.90
C TYR A 918 7.38 37.39 32.79
N THR A 919 7.21 36.24 33.46
CA THR A 919 6.07 35.90 34.34
C THR A 919 6.39 36.03 35.83
N GLY A 920 7.66 36.22 36.20
CA GLY A 920 8.07 36.42 37.58
C GLY A 920 7.65 37.77 38.17
N THR A 921 7.92 37.97 39.46
CA THR A 921 7.48 39.13 40.23
C THR A 921 7.98 40.46 39.68
N LYS A 922 7.08 41.25 39.08
CA LYS A 922 7.40 42.58 38.52
C LYS A 922 7.29 43.75 39.51
N THR A 923 6.70 43.53 40.68
CA THR A 923 6.40 44.59 41.65
C THR A 923 7.12 44.36 42.97
N MET A 924 7.76 45.39 43.52
CA MET A 924 8.33 45.36 44.86
C MET A 924 7.89 46.60 45.63
N ALA A 925 7.76 46.49 46.96
CA ALA A 925 7.44 47.63 47.82
C ALA A 925 8.37 47.66 49.04
N VAL A 926 8.76 48.86 49.44
CA VAL A 926 9.48 49.10 50.70
C VAL A 926 8.84 50.29 51.41
N SER A 927 8.92 50.30 52.73
CA SER A 927 8.44 51.42 53.54
C SER A 927 9.59 51.95 54.38
N ALA A 928 9.77 53.26 54.43
CA ALA A 928 10.84 53.94 55.15
C ALA A 928 10.35 55.27 55.71
N ARG A 929 11.01 55.78 56.77
CA ARG A 929 10.62 57.03 57.46
C ARG A 929 11.27 58.26 56.80
N PRO A 930 10.73 59.46 57.03
CA PRO A 930 11.38 60.71 56.62
C PRO A 930 12.85 60.76 57.05
N GLY A 931 13.75 61.11 56.12
CA GLY A 931 15.20 61.12 56.34
C GLY A 931 15.92 59.77 56.21
N GLU A 932 15.21 58.64 56.08
CA GLU A 932 15.82 57.33 55.82
C GLU A 932 16.05 57.08 54.32
N THR A 933 16.91 56.12 53.98
CA THR A 933 17.15 55.69 52.60
C THR A 933 16.29 54.47 52.27
N ALA A 934 15.34 54.63 51.35
CA ALA A 934 14.63 53.51 50.75
C ALA A 934 15.59 52.74 49.83
N SER A 935 15.61 51.40 49.92
CA SER A 935 16.47 50.56 49.08
C SER A 935 15.81 49.26 48.65
N PHE A 936 16.03 48.89 47.38
CA PHE A 936 15.62 47.62 46.79
C PHE A 936 16.86 46.86 46.30
N ASN A 937 16.89 45.55 46.52
CA ASN A 937 17.82 44.64 45.85
C ASN A 937 17.03 43.80 44.85
N LEU A 938 17.34 43.94 43.56
CA LEU A 938 16.60 43.32 42.46
C LEU A 938 17.14 41.92 42.09
N SER A 939 18.24 41.47 42.70
CA SER A 939 18.93 40.23 42.31
C SER A 939 18.08 38.95 42.39
N SER A 940 17.05 38.90 43.24
CA SER A 940 16.13 37.75 43.34
C SER A 940 14.97 37.77 42.33
N VAL A 941 14.80 38.86 41.57
CA VAL A 941 13.70 39.04 40.59
C VAL A 941 14.21 39.35 39.17
N LEU A 942 15.53 39.30 38.95
CA LEU A 942 16.13 39.53 37.64
C LEU A 942 16.55 38.20 36.99
N PRO A 943 16.09 37.90 35.75
CA PRO A 943 16.48 36.69 35.03
C PRO A 943 17.94 36.76 34.56
N ALA A 944 18.50 35.63 34.10
CA ALA A 944 19.87 35.57 33.60
C ALA A 944 20.12 36.54 32.42
N GLY A 945 21.36 37.02 32.29
CA GLY A 945 21.78 37.91 31.19
C GLY A 945 21.13 39.29 31.18
N TYR A 946 20.60 39.77 32.31
CA TYR A 946 19.88 41.06 32.37
C TYR A 946 20.77 42.29 32.10
N LYS A 947 20.17 43.32 31.49
CA LYS A 947 20.64 44.71 31.54
C LYS A 947 19.51 45.62 32.00
N LEU A 948 19.87 46.63 32.80
CA LEU A 948 18.94 47.62 33.34
C LEU A 948 19.12 48.96 32.61
N GLY A 949 18.01 49.60 32.25
CA GLY A 949 17.98 50.93 31.67
C GLY A 949 17.94 52.05 32.72
N SER A 950 17.91 53.29 32.24
CA SER A 950 17.73 54.47 33.10
C SER A 950 16.38 54.42 33.82
N ILE A 951 16.41 54.56 35.15
CA ILE A 951 15.19 54.52 35.97
C ILE A 951 14.33 55.76 35.75
N ARG A 952 13.01 55.58 35.81
CA ARG A 952 12.02 56.66 35.81
C ARG A 952 11.41 56.79 37.20
N VAL A 953 11.22 58.02 37.68
CA VAL A 953 10.76 58.28 39.05
C VAL A 953 9.53 59.17 39.02
N GLU A 954 8.38 58.61 39.37
CA GLU A 954 7.14 59.35 39.62
C GLU A 954 7.03 59.68 41.11
N ASP A 955 7.55 60.85 41.47
CA ASP A 955 7.47 61.43 42.81
C ASP A 955 6.70 62.76 42.79
N ARG A 956 5.36 62.66 42.70
CA ARG A 956 4.48 63.85 42.65
C ARG A 956 4.45 64.63 43.96
N ASP A 957 4.70 63.94 45.08
CA ASP A 957 4.68 64.53 46.43
C ASP A 957 6.04 65.09 46.87
N ARG A 958 7.10 64.87 46.08
CA ARG A 958 8.50 65.23 46.40
C ARG A 958 8.96 64.61 47.73
N ILE A 959 8.85 63.28 47.81
CA ILE A 959 9.27 62.49 48.97
C ILE A 959 10.79 62.22 48.99
N PHE A 960 11.51 62.36 47.88
CA PHE A 960 12.98 62.21 47.84
C PHE A 960 13.75 63.54 47.88
N THR A 961 14.94 63.56 48.51
CA THR A 961 15.84 64.74 48.56
C THR A 961 16.55 65.05 47.24
N GLY A 962 16.43 64.16 46.25
CA GLY A 962 17.03 64.22 44.93
C GLY A 962 16.60 62.98 44.15
N THR A 963 17.02 62.85 42.89
CA THR A 963 16.64 61.67 42.09
C THR A 963 17.22 60.39 42.71
N PRO A 964 16.41 59.35 42.96
CA PRO A 964 16.90 58.01 43.24
C PRO A 964 17.98 57.55 42.24
N SER A 965 18.85 56.65 42.67
CA SER A 965 19.97 56.12 41.89
C SER A 965 19.88 54.60 41.75
N LEU A 966 20.37 54.09 40.63
CA LEU A 966 20.56 52.68 40.35
C LEU A 966 22.06 52.39 40.28
N SER A 967 22.53 51.39 41.03
CA SER A 967 23.92 50.95 41.02
C SER A 967 23.96 49.42 41.09
N GLY A 968 24.45 48.77 40.03
CA GLY A 968 24.31 47.32 39.86
C GLY A 968 22.83 46.93 39.85
N SER A 969 22.47 45.93 40.65
CA SER A 969 21.08 45.48 40.88
C SER A 969 20.38 46.20 42.05
N LYS A 970 20.95 47.29 42.58
CA LYS A 970 20.45 47.99 43.77
C LYS A 970 19.92 49.38 43.42
N VAL A 971 18.67 49.65 43.81
CA VAL A 971 18.07 50.99 43.75
C VAL A 971 18.08 51.61 45.14
N THR A 972 18.45 52.90 45.22
CA THR A 972 18.50 53.67 46.47
C THR A 972 18.00 55.10 46.28
N GLY A 973 17.18 55.58 47.21
CA GLY A 973 16.74 56.98 47.26
C GLY A 973 16.55 57.45 48.70
N SER A 974 17.15 58.59 49.06
CA SER A 974 17.03 59.20 50.38
C SER A 974 15.75 60.03 50.47
N LEU A 975 14.93 59.76 51.49
CA LEU A 975 13.68 60.47 51.72
C LEU A 975 13.93 61.85 52.33
N VAL A 976 13.12 62.84 51.95
CA VAL A 976 13.13 64.16 52.59
C VAL A 976 12.80 63.97 54.07
N ASN A 977 13.56 64.64 54.95
CA ASN A 977 13.30 64.67 56.38
C ASN A 977 12.15 65.66 56.69
N ASP A 978 10.98 65.36 56.13
CA ASP A 978 9.75 66.14 56.22
C ASP A 978 8.59 65.20 56.58
N SER A 979 8.08 65.33 57.80
CA SER A 979 6.99 64.49 58.32
C SER A 979 5.65 64.73 57.63
N SER A 980 5.47 65.81 56.87
CA SER A 980 4.27 66.03 56.04
C SER A 980 4.17 65.06 54.86
N LYS A 981 5.25 64.36 54.53
CA LYS A 981 5.29 63.31 53.50
C LYS A 981 4.73 61.97 53.98
N ALA A 982 4.39 61.81 55.26
CA ALA A 982 3.81 60.57 55.78
C ALA A 982 2.55 60.15 55.01
N GLY A 983 2.44 58.86 54.68
CA GLY A 983 1.35 58.31 53.87
C GLY A 983 1.42 58.65 52.37
N LYS A 984 2.42 59.42 51.92
CA LYS A 984 2.70 59.62 50.49
C LYS A 984 3.54 58.46 49.95
N LYS A 985 3.52 58.31 48.62
CA LYS A 985 4.26 57.28 47.90
C LYS A 985 4.89 57.83 46.62
N ALA A 986 6.00 57.24 46.23
CA ALA A 986 6.58 57.40 44.90
C ALA A 986 6.72 56.04 44.23
N VAL A 987 6.67 56.05 42.89
CA VAL A 987 6.89 54.87 42.07
C VAL A 987 8.19 55.07 41.29
N ILE A 988 9.10 54.10 41.42
CA ILE A 988 10.32 54.02 40.62
C ILE A 988 10.14 52.88 39.64
N THR A 989 10.16 53.20 38.36
CA THR A 989 10.07 52.24 37.26
C THR A 989 11.49 51.94 36.77
N VAL A 990 11.89 50.67 36.82
CA VAL A 990 13.21 50.21 36.36
C VAL A 990 13.03 49.39 35.08
N PRO A 991 13.43 49.91 33.91
CA PRO A 991 13.40 49.13 32.68
C PRO A 991 14.45 48.02 32.73
N VAL A 992 14.04 46.78 32.48
CA VAL A 992 14.92 45.66 32.15
C VAL A 992 14.96 45.57 30.63
N THR A 993 16.01 46.13 30.03
CA THR A 993 16.06 46.41 28.58
C THR A 993 16.53 45.22 27.76
N GLU A 994 17.31 44.33 28.37
CA GLU A 994 17.76 43.07 27.78
C GLU A 994 17.74 41.98 28.86
N THR A 995 17.50 40.73 28.46
CA THR A 995 17.74 39.52 29.26
C THR A 995 18.20 38.40 28.32
N ALA A 996 18.65 37.26 28.85
CA ALA A 996 18.90 36.06 28.04
C ALA A 996 17.60 35.55 27.38
N ASP A 997 16.61 35.16 28.20
CA ASP A 997 15.49 34.33 27.74
C ASP A 997 14.13 35.03 27.63
N TYR A 998 14.03 36.29 28.08
CA TYR A 998 12.77 37.04 28.18
C TYR A 998 12.83 38.39 27.45
N GLN A 999 11.68 38.84 26.95
CA GLN A 999 11.50 40.16 26.35
C GLN A 999 11.74 41.27 27.38
N ALA A 1000 11.97 42.50 26.91
CA ALA A 1000 12.12 43.65 27.79
C ALA A 1000 10.85 43.88 28.63
N PHE A 1001 11.01 44.20 29.91
CA PHE A 1001 9.92 44.46 30.83
C PHE A 1001 10.30 45.55 31.83
N GLU A 1002 9.32 46.13 32.52
CA GLU A 1002 9.58 47.10 33.59
C GLU A 1002 9.29 46.49 34.97
N LEU A 1003 10.17 46.76 35.92
CA LEU A 1003 9.94 46.52 37.34
C LEU A 1003 9.34 47.78 37.97
N THR A 1004 8.28 47.62 38.76
CA THR A 1004 7.62 48.72 39.47
C THR A 1004 7.96 48.65 40.95
N LEU A 1005 8.74 49.62 41.44
CA LEU A 1005 9.18 49.70 42.82
C LEU A 1005 8.41 50.81 43.55
N THR A 1006 7.62 50.47 44.56
CA THR A 1006 6.82 51.43 45.34
C THR A 1006 7.52 51.77 46.65
N VAL A 1007 7.81 53.04 46.89
CA VAL A 1007 8.31 53.54 48.18
C VAL A 1007 7.18 54.23 48.92
N ASN A 1008 6.83 53.71 50.11
CA ASN A 1008 5.82 54.31 50.98
C ASN A 1008 6.50 55.04 52.16
N VAL A 1009 6.10 56.28 52.42
CA VAL A 1009 6.65 57.06 53.54
C VAL A 1009 5.86 56.78 54.81
N LEU A 1010 6.53 56.24 55.83
CA LEU A 1010 5.95 55.97 57.14
C LEU A 1010 5.78 57.26 57.95
N ALA A 1011 4.81 57.28 58.88
CA ALA A 1011 4.70 58.38 59.83
C ALA A 1011 5.91 58.43 60.78
N SER A 1012 6.41 59.64 61.06
CA SER A 1012 7.57 59.85 61.94
C SER A 1012 7.21 59.64 63.41
N ALA A 1013 7.99 58.81 64.11
CA ALA A 1013 7.97 58.66 65.56
C ALA A 1013 9.40 58.70 66.12
N GLN A 1014 9.56 59.16 67.38
CA GLN A 1014 10.87 59.43 67.98
C GLN A 1014 11.72 58.17 68.25
N ASN A 1015 13.04 58.36 68.26
CA ASN A 1015 14.11 57.42 68.65
C ASN A 1015 14.35 57.41 70.18
N PRO A 1016 15.20 56.53 70.78
CA PRO A 1016 15.86 55.31 70.27
C PRO A 1016 15.73 54.07 71.21
N GLY A 1017 16.18 52.87 70.79
CA GLY A 1017 16.36 51.70 71.69
C GLY A 1017 16.53 50.37 70.95
N SER A 1018 17.38 49.45 71.45
CA SER A 1018 17.88 48.29 70.68
C SER A 1018 17.19 46.94 70.97
N SER A 1019 17.13 46.11 69.92
CA SER A 1019 17.12 44.63 69.92
C SER A 1019 15.78 43.85 69.92
N ASN A 1020 15.68 43.00 68.88
CA ASN A 1020 15.01 41.70 68.76
C ASN A 1020 13.47 41.52 68.93
N ASN A 1021 12.86 41.38 67.75
CA ASN A 1021 12.16 40.17 67.28
C ASN A 1021 10.69 39.90 67.72
N ASN A 1022 10.00 39.16 66.83
CA ASN A 1022 8.68 38.52 66.93
C ASN A 1022 7.38 39.36 66.80
N ASN A 1023 6.59 38.91 65.82
CA ASN A 1023 5.13 38.73 65.80
C ASN A 1023 4.14 39.87 66.14
N ASN A 1024 3.51 40.35 65.07
CA ASN A 1024 2.12 40.01 64.70
C ASN A 1024 0.92 40.57 65.51
N ASN A 1025 0.04 41.25 64.76
CA ASN A 1025 -1.43 41.05 64.68
C ASN A 1025 -2.41 42.09 65.30
N ASN A 1026 -3.60 42.14 64.68
CA ASN A 1026 -4.89 42.70 65.15
C ASN A 1026 -4.98 44.25 65.32
N ASN A 1027 -6.15 44.90 65.37
CA ASN A 1027 -7.56 44.49 65.50
C ASN A 1027 -8.48 45.58 64.85
N ASN A 1028 -9.80 45.52 64.63
CA ASN A 1028 -10.89 44.54 64.83
C ASN A 1028 -12.11 44.96 63.93
N ASN A 1029 -13.16 44.13 63.73
CA ASN A 1029 -14.45 44.24 64.46
C ASN A 1029 -15.61 43.39 63.86
N ASN A 1030 -16.04 42.38 64.62
CA ASN A 1030 -17.40 41.81 64.80
C ASN A 1030 -18.53 42.08 63.76
N ASN A 1031 -19.31 41.04 63.39
CA ASN A 1031 -20.33 40.46 64.30
C ASN A 1031 -20.90 39.07 63.87
N ASN A 1032 -21.45 38.34 64.85
CA ASN A 1032 -22.14 37.03 64.80
C ASN A 1032 -23.19 36.81 63.68
N ASN A 1033 -23.29 35.58 63.12
CA ASN A 1033 -24.37 34.61 63.47
C ASN A 1033 -24.09 33.16 62.97
N ASN A 1034 -24.96 32.22 63.38
CA ASN A 1034 -24.86 30.75 63.43
C ASN A 1034 -25.23 29.97 62.13
N GLY A 1035 -24.72 28.73 61.99
CA GLY A 1035 -25.04 27.71 60.95
C GLY A 1035 -23.80 27.23 60.16
N ASN A 1036 -23.05 26.17 60.53
CA ASN A 1036 -23.38 24.74 60.71
C ASN A 1036 -23.82 24.06 59.39
N ASN A 1037 -23.18 23.02 58.82
CA ASN A 1037 -22.11 22.06 59.21
C ASN A 1037 -20.92 22.13 58.19
N ASN A 1038 -19.65 21.80 58.47
CA ASN A 1038 -19.03 20.50 58.85
C ASN A 1038 -19.44 19.36 57.88
N VAL A 1039 -18.59 18.51 57.31
CA VAL A 1039 -17.47 17.69 57.82
C VAL A 1039 -16.50 17.51 56.62
N ASN A 1040 -15.20 17.82 56.62
CA ASN A 1040 -14.08 17.65 57.57
C ASN A 1040 -13.60 16.20 57.74
N GLY A 1041 -12.53 15.83 57.03
CA GLY A 1041 -11.65 14.71 57.40
C GLY A 1041 -12.29 13.32 57.48
N GLY A 1042 -12.47 12.69 56.32
CA GLY A 1042 -12.55 11.22 56.19
C GLY A 1042 -11.21 10.56 56.57
N ASN A 1043 -10.86 10.63 57.85
CA ASN A 1043 -9.65 10.06 58.39
C ASN A 1043 -9.84 8.54 58.51
N ASN A 1044 -9.61 7.78 57.44
CA ASN A 1044 -9.68 6.32 57.47
C ASN A 1044 -8.43 5.71 58.13
N SER A 1045 -8.31 5.98 59.43
CA SER A 1045 -7.35 5.38 60.35
C SER A 1045 -7.69 3.90 60.57
N ASN A 1046 -7.40 3.03 59.60
CA ASN A 1046 -7.58 1.58 59.77
C ASN A 1046 -6.49 1.04 60.71
N ASN A 1047 -6.85 0.91 61.98
CA ASN A 1047 -5.92 0.65 63.06
C ASN A 1047 -5.78 -0.85 63.36
N ASN A 1048 -4.57 -1.36 63.18
CA ASN A 1048 -3.95 -2.47 63.92
C ASN A 1048 -4.42 -3.93 63.68
N THR A 1049 -3.50 -4.74 63.13
CA THR A 1049 -3.31 -6.14 63.56
C THR A 1049 -1.84 -6.38 63.88
N THR A 1050 -1.54 -6.72 65.14
CA THR A 1050 -0.18 -6.95 65.65
C THR A 1050 0.38 -8.33 65.27
N ALA A 1051 1.64 -8.36 64.82
CA ALA A 1051 2.48 -9.55 64.89
C ALA A 1051 3.96 -9.16 65.14
N ASN A 1052 4.39 -9.29 66.40
CA ASN A 1052 5.79 -9.33 66.87
C ASN A 1052 6.83 -8.37 66.25
N GLY A 1053 7.01 -7.20 66.87
CA GLY A 1053 8.29 -6.45 66.79
C GLY A 1053 8.18 -4.96 66.50
N THR A 1054 7.94 -4.17 67.55
CA THR A 1054 8.37 -2.74 67.68
C THR A 1054 8.33 -1.87 66.42
N ASP A 1055 7.19 -1.23 66.14
CA ASP A 1055 7.06 0.20 65.73
C ASP A 1055 5.58 0.57 65.42
N LYS A 1056 5.17 1.83 65.63
CA LYS A 1056 3.85 2.35 65.23
C LYS A 1056 3.95 2.97 63.84
N VAL A 1057 3.21 2.45 62.86
CA VAL A 1057 3.30 2.88 61.45
C VAL A 1057 2.02 3.55 60.99
N GLU A 1058 2.12 4.76 60.43
CA GLU A 1058 1.04 5.53 59.81
C GLU A 1058 1.31 5.69 58.31
N TYR A 1059 0.25 5.72 57.49
CA TYR A 1059 0.32 5.78 56.02
C TYR A 1059 -0.47 6.97 55.45
N SER A 1060 0.02 7.56 54.36
CA SER A 1060 -0.64 8.65 53.61
C SER A 1060 -0.32 8.52 52.13
N LEU A 1061 -1.22 8.94 51.23
CA LEU A 1061 -1.01 8.89 49.78
C LEU A 1061 -0.74 10.29 49.23
N SER A 1062 0.25 10.41 48.34
CA SER A 1062 0.41 11.54 47.43
C SER A 1062 0.17 11.05 46.01
N MET A 1063 -0.54 11.81 45.19
CA MET A 1063 -0.97 11.36 43.86
C MET A 1063 -0.84 12.47 42.82
N GLU A 1064 -0.25 12.13 41.68
CA GLU A 1064 -0.13 12.99 40.50
C GLU A 1064 -0.68 12.25 39.27
N THR A 1065 -1.15 12.98 38.25
CA THR A 1065 -1.61 12.38 36.99
C THR A 1065 -0.43 12.21 36.02
N GLY A 1066 -0.35 11.07 35.34
CA GLY A 1066 0.82 10.64 34.56
C GLY A 1066 1.82 9.87 35.42
N ILE A 1067 3.06 9.74 34.96
CA ILE A 1067 4.18 9.10 35.69
C ILE A 1067 5.26 10.15 35.96
N SER A 1068 5.64 10.38 37.22
CA SER A 1068 6.58 11.46 37.57
C SER A 1068 8.05 11.11 37.28
N LYS A 1069 8.40 9.82 37.29
CA LYS A 1069 9.76 9.29 37.08
C LYS A 1069 9.76 7.79 36.75
N VAL A 1070 10.82 7.33 36.10
CA VAL A 1070 11.09 5.90 35.91
C VAL A 1070 11.68 5.31 37.20
N PRO A 1071 11.09 4.26 37.79
CA PRO A 1071 11.72 3.50 38.87
C PRO A 1071 12.98 2.78 38.37
N THR A 1072 14.07 2.81 39.14
CA THR A 1072 15.38 2.28 38.73
C THR A 1072 15.37 0.79 38.37
N THR A 1073 14.46 0.03 38.98
CA THR A 1073 14.20 -1.39 38.69
C THR A 1073 13.49 -1.60 37.35
N LEU A 1074 12.62 -0.66 36.93
CA LEU A 1074 11.98 -0.68 35.62
C LEU A 1074 12.87 -0.10 34.50
N SER A 1075 13.88 0.73 34.83
CA SER A 1075 14.78 1.30 33.81
C SER A 1075 15.63 0.27 33.06
N SER A 1076 15.71 -0.96 33.57
CA SER A 1076 16.35 -2.10 32.91
C SER A 1076 15.41 -2.95 32.05
N ILE A 1077 14.09 -2.73 32.15
CA ILE A 1077 13.07 -3.42 31.37
C ILE A 1077 12.74 -2.54 30.16
N GLU A 1078 13.06 -3.02 28.97
CA GLU A 1078 12.98 -2.22 27.73
C GLU A 1078 11.58 -1.60 27.49
N ASP A 1079 10.52 -2.33 27.80
CA ASP A 1079 9.12 -1.89 27.67
C ASP A 1079 8.65 -0.91 28.76
N LEU A 1080 9.47 -0.63 29.78
CA LEU A 1080 9.11 0.16 30.97
C LEU A 1080 10.18 1.20 31.35
N ASN A 1081 11.18 1.43 30.52
CA ASN A 1081 12.34 2.27 30.87
C ASN A 1081 12.17 3.78 30.62
N THR A 1082 10.99 4.25 30.21
CA THR A 1082 10.63 5.67 30.19
C THR A 1082 9.27 5.91 30.84
N THR A 1083 9.01 7.13 31.27
CA THR A 1083 7.74 7.57 31.90
C THR A 1083 6.54 7.31 30.99
N GLU A 1084 6.72 7.58 29.69
CA GLU A 1084 5.72 7.42 28.63
C GLU A 1084 5.46 5.94 28.32
N LYS A 1085 6.51 5.11 28.37
CA LYS A 1085 6.41 3.66 28.21
C LYS A 1085 5.62 3.01 29.34
N ILE A 1086 5.91 3.38 30.58
CA ILE A 1086 5.15 2.93 31.76
C ILE A 1086 3.68 3.35 31.61
N GLU A 1087 3.40 4.62 31.28
CA GLU A 1087 2.03 5.11 31.11
C GLU A 1087 1.29 4.39 29.97
N SER A 1088 1.96 4.20 28.83
CA SER A 1088 1.41 3.52 27.66
C SER A 1088 1.12 2.05 27.95
N LYS A 1089 2.03 1.35 28.64
CA LYS A 1089 1.84 -0.05 29.07
C LYS A 1089 0.66 -0.18 30.02
N MET A 1090 0.53 0.73 30.99
CA MET A 1090 -0.60 0.76 31.92
C MET A 1090 -1.95 0.94 31.19
N LYS A 1091 -2.02 1.86 30.22
CA LYS A 1091 -3.20 2.05 29.37
C LYS A 1091 -3.52 0.80 28.52
N GLN A 1092 -2.52 0.28 27.81
CA GLN A 1092 -2.70 -0.89 26.93
C GLN A 1092 -3.15 -2.15 27.70
N GLU A 1093 -2.52 -2.47 28.83
CA GLU A 1093 -2.84 -3.69 29.58
C GLU A 1093 -4.19 -3.59 30.30
N LEU A 1094 -4.64 -2.39 30.67
CA LEU A 1094 -6.01 -2.15 31.14
C LEU A 1094 -7.04 -2.31 30.01
N GLN A 1095 -6.76 -1.79 28.81
CA GLN A 1095 -7.66 -1.94 27.65
C GLN A 1095 -7.74 -3.39 27.13
N LYS A 1096 -6.64 -4.15 27.20
CA LYS A 1096 -6.65 -5.61 26.94
C LYS A 1096 -7.51 -6.36 27.96
N ARG A 1097 -7.55 -5.91 29.22
CA ARG A 1097 -8.34 -6.53 30.28
C ARG A 1097 -9.84 -6.25 30.15
N ALA A 1098 -10.21 -5.01 29.83
CA ALA A 1098 -11.60 -4.55 29.76
C ALA A 1098 -11.98 -4.09 28.35
N ALA A 1099 -12.42 -5.04 27.52
CA ALA A 1099 -12.85 -4.76 26.15
C ALA A 1099 -14.07 -3.82 26.14
N GLY A 1100 -13.88 -2.60 25.63
CA GLY A 1100 -14.90 -1.54 25.61
C GLY A 1100 -14.46 -0.21 26.20
N VAL A 1101 -13.31 -0.13 26.87
CA VAL A 1101 -12.73 1.13 27.37
C VAL A 1101 -11.92 1.82 26.25
N ALA A 1102 -12.41 2.96 25.78
CA ALA A 1102 -11.72 3.78 24.78
C ALA A 1102 -10.43 4.42 25.35
N SER A 1103 -9.46 4.76 24.49
CA SER A 1103 -8.15 5.25 24.90
C SER A 1103 -8.17 6.62 25.60
N ASP A 1104 -9.21 7.42 25.35
CA ASP A 1104 -9.49 8.69 26.03
C ASP A 1104 -10.28 8.51 27.35
N LYS A 1105 -10.61 7.26 27.72
CA LYS A 1105 -11.32 6.87 28.96
C LYS A 1105 -10.43 6.08 29.92
N VAL A 1106 -9.12 6.32 29.87
CA VAL A 1106 -8.14 5.78 30.82
C VAL A 1106 -7.24 6.90 31.34
N VAL A 1107 -7.14 7.01 32.67
CA VAL A 1107 -6.20 7.89 33.37
C VAL A 1107 -5.18 7.04 34.12
N VAL A 1108 -3.94 7.51 34.19
CA VAL A 1108 -2.85 6.87 34.94
C VAL A 1108 -2.40 7.83 36.03
N TYR A 1109 -2.14 7.29 37.22
CA TYR A 1109 -1.74 8.03 38.41
C TYR A 1109 -0.42 7.48 38.96
N ASP A 1110 0.50 8.39 39.25
CA ASP A 1110 1.67 8.10 40.08
C ASP A 1110 1.27 8.29 41.56
N VAL A 1111 1.18 7.18 42.30
CA VAL A 1111 0.66 7.13 43.67
C VAL A 1111 1.78 6.81 44.66
N VAL A 1112 2.41 7.87 45.17
CA VAL A 1112 3.48 7.75 46.16
C VAL A 1112 2.89 7.48 47.54
N LEU A 1113 3.07 6.26 48.04
CA LEU A 1113 2.80 5.92 49.44
C LEU A 1113 3.86 6.58 50.34
N MET A 1114 3.40 7.33 51.32
CA MET A 1114 4.20 7.91 52.40
C MET A 1114 3.93 7.14 53.69
N VAL A 1115 5.00 6.86 54.43
CA VAL A 1115 4.99 6.15 55.71
C VAL A 1115 5.60 7.04 56.81
N ASN A 1116 5.01 7.04 57.99
CA ASN A 1116 5.50 7.72 59.18
C ASN A 1116 5.63 6.70 60.30
N ILE A 1117 6.87 6.42 60.70
CA ILE A 1117 7.19 5.39 61.71
C ILE A 1117 7.47 6.11 63.03
N ASN A 1118 6.73 5.78 64.08
CA ASN A 1118 6.77 6.38 65.42
C ASN A 1118 6.64 7.92 65.48
N GLY A 1119 6.09 8.56 64.45
CA GLY A 1119 6.06 10.03 64.39
C GLY A 1119 7.38 10.68 63.99
N ALA A 1120 8.36 9.92 63.48
CA ALA A 1120 9.66 10.43 63.04
C ALA A 1120 9.60 11.30 61.77
N GLY A 1121 8.45 11.38 61.11
CA GLY A 1121 8.20 12.17 59.91
C GLY A 1121 7.81 11.30 58.71
N TRP A 1122 7.11 11.91 57.76
CA TRP A 1122 6.68 11.26 56.53
C TRP A 1122 7.86 11.05 55.58
N LYS A 1123 8.11 9.79 55.19
CA LYS A 1123 9.06 9.38 54.15
C LYS A 1123 8.35 8.52 53.11
N THR A 1124 8.86 8.43 51.89
CA THR A 1124 8.34 7.49 50.88
C THR A 1124 8.47 6.05 51.40
N ALA A 1125 7.43 5.24 51.18
CA ALA A 1125 7.46 3.82 51.48
C ALA A 1125 8.40 3.06 50.54
N THR A 1126 8.98 1.98 51.05
CA THR A 1126 9.86 1.05 50.32
C THR A 1126 9.41 -0.39 50.62
N LYS A 1127 9.88 -1.38 49.85
CA LYS A 1127 9.67 -2.81 50.12
C LYS A 1127 9.76 -3.21 51.61
N ASP A 1128 10.69 -2.64 52.38
CA ASP A 1128 10.92 -2.97 53.79
C ASP A 1128 9.85 -2.45 54.77
N ASN A 1129 8.99 -1.52 54.35
CA ASN A 1129 7.96 -0.90 55.21
C ASN A 1129 6.57 -0.82 54.55
N PHE A 1130 6.41 -1.36 53.34
CA PHE A 1130 5.12 -1.60 52.72
C PHE A 1130 4.36 -2.73 53.44
N PRO A 1131 3.03 -2.66 53.62
CA PRO A 1131 2.28 -3.73 54.27
C PRO A 1131 2.41 -5.08 53.54
N GLN A 1132 2.93 -6.12 54.20
CA GLN A 1132 2.93 -7.51 53.66
C GLN A 1132 1.52 -8.01 53.31
N GLY A 1133 0.50 -7.48 54.00
CA GLY A 1133 -0.89 -7.80 53.74
C GLY A 1133 -1.51 -7.03 52.57
N GLY A 1134 -0.77 -6.16 51.87
CA GLY A 1134 -1.31 -5.21 50.88
C GLY A 1134 -2.04 -4.01 51.51
N LEU A 1135 -2.10 -2.88 50.80
CA LEU A 1135 -2.73 -1.64 51.24
C LEU A 1135 -4.07 -1.42 50.55
N THR A 1136 -5.12 -1.11 51.31
CA THR A 1136 -6.38 -0.61 50.74
C THR A 1136 -6.27 0.90 50.53
N VAL A 1137 -6.54 1.36 49.30
CA VAL A 1137 -6.47 2.76 48.89
C VAL A 1137 -7.83 3.20 48.35
N VAL A 1138 -8.13 4.50 48.49
CA VAL A 1138 -9.31 5.13 47.89
C VAL A 1138 -8.84 6.23 46.96
N ILE A 1139 -9.10 6.09 45.65
CA ILE A 1139 -8.79 7.11 44.64
C ILE A 1139 -10.09 7.83 44.23
N PRO A 1140 -10.13 9.18 44.15
CA PRO A 1140 -11.31 9.90 43.70
C PRO A 1140 -11.76 9.48 42.29
N TYR A 1141 -13.04 9.70 41.98
CA TYR A 1141 -13.57 9.45 40.64
C TYR A 1141 -12.85 10.35 39.60
N PRO A 1142 -12.40 9.81 38.44
CA PRO A 1142 -11.89 10.61 37.33
C PRO A 1142 -12.85 11.74 36.92
N GLU A 1143 -12.31 12.85 36.44
CA GLU A 1143 -13.09 14.05 36.12
C GLU A 1143 -14.23 13.74 35.13
N GLY A 1144 -15.44 14.23 35.44
CA GLY A 1144 -16.65 13.96 34.66
C GLY A 1144 -17.31 12.59 34.87
N THR A 1145 -16.75 11.73 35.74
CA THR A 1145 -17.33 10.40 36.05
C THR A 1145 -18.08 10.37 37.39
N ASP A 1146 -18.95 9.37 37.57
CA ASP A 1146 -19.68 9.17 38.82
C ASP A 1146 -20.04 7.69 39.07
N ARG A 1147 -20.25 7.34 40.34
CA ARG A 1147 -20.49 5.95 40.80
C ARG A 1147 -21.74 5.27 40.26
N THR A 1148 -22.70 6.03 39.73
CA THR A 1148 -24.02 5.55 39.28
C THR A 1148 -24.11 5.39 37.77
N LYS A 1149 -23.41 6.24 37.01
CA LYS A 1149 -23.44 6.23 35.53
C LYS A 1149 -22.26 5.51 34.89
N HIS A 1150 -21.21 5.21 35.64
CA HIS A 1150 -19.98 4.62 35.11
C HIS A 1150 -19.56 3.37 35.87
N ASP A 1151 -19.03 2.38 35.14
CA ASP A 1151 -18.28 1.25 35.67
C ASP A 1151 -16.78 1.47 35.49
N PHE A 1152 -15.99 0.93 36.40
CA PHE A 1152 -14.56 1.19 36.52
C PHE A 1152 -13.76 -0.11 36.62
N VAL A 1153 -12.63 -0.15 35.91
CA VAL A 1153 -11.58 -1.16 36.06
C VAL A 1153 -10.30 -0.46 36.51
N VAL A 1154 -9.50 -1.16 37.32
CA VAL A 1154 -8.21 -0.67 37.81
C VAL A 1154 -7.12 -1.68 37.50
N SER A 1155 -5.94 -1.19 37.14
CA SER A 1155 -4.70 -1.98 37.14
C SER A 1155 -3.63 -1.29 37.97
N HIS A 1156 -2.70 -2.07 38.52
CA HIS A 1156 -1.57 -1.59 39.31
C HIS A 1156 -0.31 -2.37 38.89
N MET A 1157 0.81 -1.67 38.69
CA MET A 1157 2.07 -2.27 38.25
C MET A 1157 3.11 -2.26 39.38
N PHE A 1158 3.68 -3.43 39.66
CA PHE A 1158 4.77 -3.57 40.62
C PHE A 1158 6.04 -2.94 40.07
N THR A 1159 6.58 -1.92 40.74
CA THR A 1159 7.81 -1.26 40.27
C THR A 1159 9.10 -1.94 40.74
N GLU A 1160 9.05 -2.74 41.80
CA GLU A 1160 10.13 -3.59 42.28
C GLU A 1160 9.61 -5.01 42.57
N GLU A 1161 10.50 -6.00 42.70
CA GLU A 1161 10.09 -7.37 43.06
C GLU A 1161 9.61 -7.40 44.53
N MET A 1162 8.31 -7.55 44.75
CA MET A 1162 7.71 -7.52 46.09
C MET A 1162 6.45 -8.39 46.17
N ASN A 1163 6.18 -8.95 47.36
CA ASN A 1163 5.01 -9.78 47.65
C ASN A 1163 4.77 -10.95 46.67
N GLY A 1164 5.82 -11.46 46.03
CA GLY A 1164 5.77 -12.58 45.08
C GLY A 1164 5.64 -12.18 43.61
N HIS A 1165 5.44 -10.90 43.32
CA HIS A 1165 5.34 -10.35 41.96
C HIS A 1165 6.66 -9.72 41.53
N LYS A 1166 6.94 -9.77 40.22
CA LYS A 1166 8.15 -9.21 39.62
C LYS A 1166 7.99 -7.73 39.28
N ALA A 1167 9.11 -7.01 39.20
CA ALA A 1167 9.12 -5.67 38.64
C ALA A 1167 8.58 -5.69 37.20
N GLY A 1168 7.60 -4.83 36.91
CA GLY A 1168 6.88 -4.74 35.64
C GLY A 1168 5.65 -5.65 35.50
N GLU A 1169 5.37 -6.50 36.49
CA GLU A 1169 4.14 -7.29 36.55
C GLU A 1169 2.94 -6.39 36.89
N ILE A 1170 1.74 -6.76 36.42
CA ILE A 1170 0.50 -5.99 36.61
C ILE A 1170 -0.55 -6.85 37.30
N GLU A 1171 -1.12 -6.33 38.39
CA GLU A 1171 -2.32 -6.86 39.02
C GLU A 1171 -3.57 -6.03 38.67
N TYR A 1172 -4.75 -6.66 38.81
CA TYR A 1172 -6.05 -6.05 38.53
C TYR A 1172 -6.94 -6.10 39.78
N PRO A 1173 -6.83 -5.12 40.69
CA PRO A 1173 -7.61 -5.07 41.92
C PRO A 1173 -9.13 -5.02 41.67
N SER A 1174 -9.91 -5.78 42.43
CA SER A 1174 -11.35 -5.63 42.45
C SER A 1174 -11.76 -4.29 43.07
N VAL A 1175 -12.61 -3.54 42.38
CA VAL A 1175 -12.97 -2.16 42.74
C VAL A 1175 -14.31 -2.09 43.47
N THR A 1176 -14.34 -1.42 44.60
CA THR A 1176 -15.54 -1.08 45.36
C THR A 1176 -15.85 0.41 45.20
N LYS A 1177 -17.03 0.74 44.66
CA LYS A 1177 -17.48 2.14 44.51
C LYS A 1177 -18.01 2.66 45.85
N THR A 1178 -17.28 3.57 46.51
CA THR A 1178 -17.68 4.11 47.82
C THR A 1178 -18.38 5.49 47.68
N GLY A 1179 -18.60 6.18 48.80
CA GLY A 1179 -19.00 7.59 48.80
C GLY A 1179 -17.84 8.55 48.49
N GLU A 1180 -16.60 8.14 48.73
CA GLU A 1180 -15.40 9.00 48.68
C GLU A 1180 -14.54 8.76 47.42
N GLY A 1181 -14.71 7.59 46.77
CA GLY A 1181 -13.97 7.23 45.56
C GLY A 1181 -14.05 5.74 45.23
N LEU A 1182 -13.12 5.30 44.38
CA LEU A 1182 -12.84 3.91 44.06
C LEU A 1182 -11.93 3.32 45.14
N GLU A 1183 -12.48 2.43 45.97
CA GLU A 1183 -11.74 1.68 46.98
C GLU A 1183 -11.26 0.34 46.39
N PHE A 1184 -9.97 0.06 46.49
CA PHE A 1184 -9.38 -1.21 46.06
C PHE A 1184 -8.06 -1.45 46.78
N LYS A 1185 -7.50 -2.65 46.61
CA LYS A 1185 -6.31 -3.10 47.33
C LYS A 1185 -5.13 -3.30 46.39
N VAL A 1186 -4.00 -2.67 46.71
CA VAL A 1186 -2.73 -2.80 45.99
C VAL A 1186 -1.70 -3.53 46.85
N ASN A 1187 -0.92 -4.41 46.23
CA ASN A 1187 0.10 -5.20 46.92
C ASN A 1187 1.52 -4.66 46.69
N GLY A 1188 1.66 -3.49 46.07
CA GLY A 1188 2.95 -2.82 45.85
C GLY A 1188 2.87 -1.31 45.64
N LEU A 1189 3.94 -0.76 45.06
CA LEU A 1189 4.12 0.67 44.79
C LEU A 1189 3.69 1.02 43.36
N SER A 1190 3.03 2.19 43.22
CA SER A 1190 2.70 2.95 41.99
C SER A 1190 3.52 2.58 40.74
N PRO A 1191 2.90 2.47 39.54
CA PRO A 1191 1.68 3.20 39.14
C PRO A 1191 0.36 2.44 39.18
N ILE A 1192 -0.72 3.22 39.17
CA ILE A 1192 -2.11 2.75 39.12
C ILE A 1192 -2.79 3.38 37.89
N SER A 1193 -3.62 2.64 37.17
CA SER A 1193 -4.49 3.21 36.13
C SER A 1193 -5.95 2.89 36.38
N VAL A 1194 -6.81 3.84 35.98
CA VAL A 1194 -8.27 3.76 36.13
C VAL A 1194 -8.87 3.96 34.75
N GLY A 1195 -9.61 2.96 34.26
CA GLY A 1195 -10.39 3.05 33.04
C GLY A 1195 -11.89 2.93 33.32
N TRP A 1196 -12.71 3.58 32.50
CA TRP A 1196 -14.16 3.62 32.72
C TRP A 1196 -14.99 3.49 31.45
N SER A 1197 -16.24 3.05 31.62
CA SER A 1197 -17.27 3.02 30.59
C SER A 1197 -18.64 3.36 31.18
N GLU A 1198 -19.66 3.52 30.35
CA GLU A 1198 -21.05 3.65 30.83
C GLU A 1198 -21.47 2.40 31.64
N ALA A 1199 -22.28 2.61 32.68
CA ALA A 1199 -22.74 1.53 33.54
C ALA A 1199 -23.44 0.40 32.75
N GLY A 1200 -23.00 -0.83 32.99
CA GLY A 1200 -23.44 -2.04 32.29
C GLY A 1200 -22.72 -2.33 30.97
N LYS A 1201 -21.75 -1.53 30.54
CA LYS A 1201 -20.98 -1.74 29.29
C LYS A 1201 -19.52 -2.20 29.50
N LEU A 1202 -19.08 -2.40 30.73
CA LEU A 1202 -17.73 -2.86 31.05
C LEU A 1202 -17.63 -4.39 30.98
N ASN A 1203 -16.96 -4.93 29.96
CA ASN A 1203 -16.63 -6.37 29.89
C ASN A 1203 -15.27 -6.63 30.56
N ASP A 1204 -15.22 -6.64 31.89
CA ASP A 1204 -14.08 -7.13 32.67
C ASP A 1204 -14.32 -8.58 33.15
N PRO A 1205 -13.43 -9.55 32.84
CA PRO A 1205 -13.55 -10.94 33.30
C PRO A 1205 -13.52 -11.18 34.83
N SER A 1206 -13.35 -10.15 35.67
CA SER A 1206 -13.19 -10.29 37.15
C SER A 1206 -14.46 -10.10 37.99
N GLY A 1207 -15.61 -9.82 37.37
CA GLY A 1207 -16.82 -9.32 38.05
C GLY A 1207 -17.49 -10.28 39.05
N ALA A 1208 -17.13 -10.15 40.33
CA ALA A 1208 -17.88 -10.53 41.54
C ALA A 1208 -17.99 -12.03 41.95
N VAL A 1209 -17.12 -12.44 42.90
CA VAL A 1209 -17.35 -13.59 43.79
C VAL A 1209 -17.94 -13.11 45.12
N LYS A 1210 -19.15 -13.56 45.47
CA LYS A 1210 -19.63 -13.59 46.87
C LYS A 1210 -19.31 -14.97 47.46
N SER A 1211 -18.54 -15.01 48.55
CA SER A 1211 -18.10 -16.27 49.17
C SER A 1211 -19.24 -17.03 49.86
N PRO A 1212 -19.27 -18.36 49.72
CA PRO A 1212 -19.49 -19.25 50.87
C PRO A 1212 -18.19 -19.93 51.31
N LYS A 1213 -18.14 -20.40 52.55
CA LYS A 1213 -16.96 -21.04 53.15
C LYS A 1213 -16.90 -22.54 52.83
N THR A 1214 -15.67 -23.01 52.59
CA THR A 1214 -15.09 -24.30 53.00
C THR A 1214 -15.84 -25.62 52.76
N ALA A 1215 -15.08 -26.58 52.21
CA ALA A 1215 -15.28 -28.03 52.30
C ALA A 1215 -16.57 -28.57 51.66
N ASP A 1216 -16.48 -28.87 50.36
CA ASP A 1216 -16.56 -30.24 49.84
C ASP A 1216 -16.84 -30.20 48.34
N MET A 1217 -15.89 -30.69 47.52
CA MET A 1217 -16.20 -31.29 46.21
C MET A 1217 -15.01 -32.16 45.77
N SER A 1218 -15.33 -33.38 45.34
CA SER A 1218 -14.38 -34.48 45.23
C SER A 1218 -13.63 -34.50 43.87
N PRO A 1219 -12.55 -35.31 43.72
CA PRO A 1219 -11.77 -35.42 42.47
C PRO A 1219 -12.52 -35.95 41.23
N VAL A 1220 -13.84 -36.14 41.30
CA VAL A 1220 -14.66 -36.79 40.26
C VAL A 1220 -15.09 -35.82 39.15
N GLU A 1221 -15.29 -34.53 39.45
CA GLU A 1221 -15.70 -33.56 38.41
C GLU A 1221 -14.54 -33.12 37.50
N MET A 1222 -13.29 -33.21 37.98
CA MET A 1222 -12.10 -32.97 37.15
C MET A 1222 -11.91 -34.03 36.05
N TYR A 1223 -12.62 -35.17 36.14
CA TYR A 1223 -12.55 -36.25 35.15
C TYR A 1223 -13.59 -36.12 34.01
N LEU A 1224 -14.66 -35.34 34.18
CA LEU A 1224 -15.73 -35.27 33.18
C LEU A 1224 -15.47 -34.22 32.08
N GLY A 1225 -14.75 -33.15 32.40
CA GLY A 1225 -14.34 -32.13 31.41
C GLY A 1225 -13.26 -32.62 30.43
N LEU A 1226 -12.37 -33.52 30.87
CA LEU A 1226 -11.32 -34.10 30.03
C LEU A 1226 -11.83 -35.18 29.05
N LEU A 1227 -13.05 -35.71 29.25
CA LEU A 1227 -13.63 -36.75 28.39
C LEU A 1227 -14.28 -36.21 27.11
N VAL A 1228 -14.60 -34.92 27.03
CA VAL A 1228 -15.28 -34.34 25.84
C VAL A 1228 -14.30 -33.90 24.75
N LEU A 1229 -13.07 -33.50 25.11
CA LEU A 1229 -12.01 -33.15 24.14
C LEU A 1229 -11.18 -34.35 23.66
N ALA A 1230 -11.28 -35.51 24.32
CA ALA A 1230 -10.66 -36.76 23.86
C ALA A 1230 -11.50 -37.52 22.80
N ALA A 1231 -12.79 -37.19 22.66
CA ALA A 1231 -13.73 -37.98 21.85
C ALA A 1231 -13.62 -37.75 20.33
N SER A 1232 -13.18 -36.57 19.88
CA SER A 1232 -13.02 -36.25 18.46
C SER A 1232 -11.70 -36.73 17.85
N ALA A 1233 -10.64 -36.85 18.65
CA ALA A 1233 -9.35 -37.39 18.19
C ALA A 1233 -9.34 -38.93 18.10
N LEU A 1234 -10.11 -39.64 18.95
CA LEU A 1234 -10.11 -41.11 18.96
C LEU A 1234 -10.95 -41.74 17.82
N ALA A 1235 -11.94 -41.03 17.29
CA ALA A 1235 -12.81 -41.56 16.22
C ALA A 1235 -12.07 -41.79 14.89
N GLY A 1236 -11.06 -40.95 14.58
CA GLY A 1236 -10.21 -41.11 13.41
C GLY A 1236 -9.26 -42.32 13.50
N LEU A 1237 -8.59 -42.50 14.66
CA LEU A 1237 -7.68 -43.64 14.86
C LEU A 1237 -8.42 -44.98 14.90
N LEU A 1238 -9.61 -45.05 15.52
CA LEU A 1238 -10.38 -46.30 15.65
C LEU A 1238 -10.93 -46.86 14.33
N LEU A 1239 -11.01 -46.06 13.26
CA LEU A 1239 -11.35 -46.54 11.91
C LEU A 1239 -10.13 -47.12 11.17
N LEU A 1240 -8.93 -46.60 11.42
CA LEU A 1240 -7.68 -47.14 10.86
C LEU A 1240 -7.22 -48.43 11.56
N GLU A 1241 -7.35 -48.52 12.89
CA GLU A 1241 -6.97 -49.73 13.64
C GLU A 1241 -7.98 -50.88 13.47
N ARG A 1242 -9.27 -50.61 13.18
CA ARG A 1242 -10.23 -51.66 12.79
C ARG A 1242 -9.94 -52.30 11.43
N ARG A 1243 -9.13 -51.68 10.58
CA ARG A 1243 -8.67 -52.29 9.32
C ARG A 1243 -7.44 -53.17 9.55
N ARG A 1244 -6.45 -52.71 10.33
CA ARG A 1244 -5.25 -53.49 10.72
C ARG A 1244 -5.53 -54.70 11.63
N MET A 1245 -6.67 -54.75 12.32
CA MET A 1245 -7.09 -55.91 13.14
C MET A 1245 -7.97 -56.93 12.40
N ARG A 1246 -8.11 -56.84 11.06
CA ARG A 1246 -8.76 -57.87 10.22
C ARG A 1246 -7.80 -58.62 9.29
N GLU A 1247 -6.52 -58.26 9.28
CA GLU A 1247 -5.45 -58.87 8.46
C GLU A 1247 -4.35 -59.49 9.36
N ARG A 1248 -4.77 -60.05 10.50
CA ARG A 1248 -4.03 -60.97 11.37
C ARG A 1248 -4.92 -62.15 11.74
#